data_AF-A0A6H1JTG0-F1
#
_entry.id   AF-A0A6H1JTG0-F1
#
_cell.length_a   1.000
_cell.length_b   1.000
_cell.length_c   1.000
_cell.angle_alpha   90.00
_cell.angle_beta   90.00
_cell.angle_gamma   90.00
#
_symmetry.space_group_name_H-M   'P 1'
#
loop_
_entity.id
_entity.type
_entity.pdbx_description
1 polymer ?
#
loop_
_entity_poly.entity_id
_entity_poly.type
_entity_poly.pdbx_seq_one_letter_code
_entity_poly.pdbx_strand_id
1 'polypeptide(L)'
;MNMGLATGSQRRFPSGAEYAEALQHTQLCFHHPELKGARPELTGLGLPRPISGAFASVFSLTSPSSGRRYAVKCFTRHVPDQERRYEAISSRLALLDPAELSQPWNLGFEYLPDAISVGRERYPVLKMEWAEAVTLSSWLDDNHADRFAVDRLADRFEELTRDLADHQIAHGDLQHGNLLVASDDTLRLVDYDGMYVPALSGLGGTERGHRNYQSPMRGNDDFGVDLDRFSAWVIFLSLKAIASEPALWSRLHEPSGEFLLLTEDDFTSPAGSARLQTLLTHPDRMVSGLADQVRTLACQPLDMLPPLAVARQRPAATVITDTTAHSGAAAPGTGGLPGWMAGHVASAASPTQPAPSVASPDRFQVRTPLDVAVAVVWPLMLAVTVLALVVGLSTSLFGPAVPVLAAAVFSVFGRARRTERAQIRAVLSGLTAELDQLDDPVKAEGKLRKDRAKFDAAETKRTADHPRAQSKLTSSHQVELQQIEKRRIRKRHELDKKIAGLSAERGKALRSALATRQSAYVRDRLGRQLIARNPPYGIGPKLAARLAAAGVRTAADFTGYRTVHNAHYNSVGAELVLSNGRRIDVQGIGEAKAIALDAWRRQLVAAAEAGQPTALTAQERQSIDQGIEVRRARLTAELRSVDAAAEASRTKAQKEMEDGQARLTRENTLADDRARRQRQEFSRRAVTLQQNSARHAALSSAAETAEAHRRRLSLVRYLRFLYTGR
;
A
#
# COMPACT_ATOMS: atom_id res chain seq x y z
N MET A 1 38.81 24.54 29.74
CA MET A 1 38.45 23.46 30.69
C MET A 1 36.96 23.55 30.95
N ASN A 2 36.15 22.81 30.20
CA ASN A 2 34.76 22.55 30.55
C ASN A 2 34.64 21.03 30.61
N MET A 3 34.53 20.53 31.82
CA MET A 3 34.42 19.10 32.13
C MET A 3 33.13 18.58 31.52
N GLY A 4 33.26 17.76 30.47
CA GLY A 4 32.15 16.99 29.93
C GLY A 4 31.62 16.07 31.01
N LEU A 5 30.37 16.29 31.42
CA LEU A 5 29.62 15.35 32.23
C LEU A 5 29.57 14.01 31.50
N ALA A 6 30.02 12.97 32.22
CA ALA A 6 30.01 11.59 31.77
C ALA A 6 28.60 11.20 31.30
N THR A 7 28.49 10.76 30.05
CA THR A 7 27.32 10.06 29.52
C THR A 7 27.13 8.78 30.33
N GLY A 8 26.19 8.78 31.27
CA GLY A 8 25.77 7.58 31.99
C GLY A 8 25.34 6.49 31.00
N SER A 9 25.67 5.24 31.29
CA SER A 9 25.24 4.10 30.47
C SER A 9 23.72 4.13 30.33
N GLN A 10 23.22 4.25 29.11
CA GLN A 10 21.79 4.26 28.83
C GLN A 10 21.16 2.97 29.37
N ARG A 11 20.19 3.09 30.28
CA ARG A 11 19.55 1.95 30.94
C ARG A 11 18.93 1.02 29.90
N ARG A 12 19.33 -0.25 29.91
CA ARG A 12 18.79 -1.25 28.98
C ARG A 12 17.41 -1.68 29.47
N PHE A 13 16.38 -1.44 28.67
CA PHE A 13 15.03 -1.91 28.96
C PHE A 13 14.89 -3.43 28.69
N PRO A 14 14.02 -4.14 29.43
CA PRO A 14 13.73 -5.55 29.19
C PRO A 14 13.03 -5.76 27.85
N SER A 15 13.27 -6.93 27.26
CA SER A 15 12.50 -7.42 26.12
C SER A 15 11.08 -7.81 26.53
N GLY A 16 10.17 -7.89 25.55
CA GLY A 16 8.80 -8.37 25.80
C GLY A 16 8.75 -9.78 26.39
N ALA A 17 9.74 -10.64 26.08
CA ALA A 17 9.85 -11.98 26.65
C ALA A 17 10.24 -11.94 28.14
N GLU A 18 11.18 -11.07 28.53
CA GLU A 18 11.57 -10.88 29.93
C GLU A 18 10.41 -10.28 30.76
N TYR A 19 9.61 -9.38 30.18
CA TYR A 19 8.37 -8.92 30.81
C TYR A 19 7.35 -10.04 30.95
N ALA A 20 7.12 -10.85 29.91
CA ALA A 20 6.21 -11.98 29.97
C ALA A 20 6.66 -13.03 31.01
N GLU A 21 7.97 -13.22 31.20
CA GLU A 21 8.53 -14.04 32.27
C GLU A 21 8.19 -13.47 33.66
N ALA A 22 8.46 -12.18 33.89
CA ALA A 22 8.15 -11.52 35.15
C ALA A 22 6.64 -11.56 35.49
N LEU A 23 5.78 -11.39 34.47
CA LEU A 23 4.32 -11.41 34.61
C LEU A 23 3.73 -12.79 34.93
N GLN A 24 4.49 -13.88 34.85
CA GLN A 24 4.05 -15.17 35.40
C GLN A 24 3.94 -15.14 36.93
N HIS A 25 4.59 -14.17 37.58
CA HIS A 25 4.60 -13.99 39.03
C HIS A 25 4.22 -12.55 39.43
N THR A 26 3.02 -12.09 39.04
CA THR A 26 2.52 -10.73 39.31
C THR A 26 2.49 -10.31 40.78
N GLN A 27 2.40 -11.27 41.72
CA GLN A 27 2.50 -11.01 43.16
C GLN A 27 3.90 -10.51 43.59
N LEU A 28 4.93 -10.90 42.84
CA LEU A 28 6.33 -10.60 43.12
C LEU A 28 6.85 -9.45 42.27
N CYS A 29 6.43 -9.36 41.01
CA CYS A 29 6.99 -8.37 40.09
C CYS A 29 6.33 -6.99 40.22
N PHE A 30 5.05 -6.88 40.58
CA PHE A 30 4.39 -5.58 40.72
C PHE A 30 4.45 -5.00 42.15
N HIS A 31 4.70 -3.69 42.22
CA HIS A 31 4.67 -2.92 43.48
C HIS A 31 3.35 -2.16 43.67
N HIS A 32 2.66 -1.82 42.58
CA HIS A 32 1.38 -1.11 42.64
C HIS A 32 0.28 -2.01 43.24
N PRO A 33 -0.49 -1.57 44.25
CA PRO A 33 -1.49 -2.40 44.92
C PRO A 33 -2.52 -3.06 44.00
N GLU A 34 -3.09 -2.32 43.04
CA GLU A 34 -4.03 -2.87 42.04
C GLU A 34 -3.42 -3.91 41.09
N LEU A 35 -2.11 -3.88 40.85
CA LEU A 35 -1.45 -4.78 39.90
C LEU A 35 -0.84 -6.01 40.61
N LYS A 36 -0.63 -5.91 41.92
CA LYS A 36 -0.03 -6.98 42.71
C LYS A 36 -0.98 -8.17 42.80
N GLY A 37 -0.54 -9.30 42.23
CA GLY A 37 -1.36 -10.51 42.13
C GLY A 37 -2.39 -10.46 41.00
N ALA A 38 -2.33 -9.47 40.11
CA ALA A 38 -3.21 -9.41 38.94
C ALA A 38 -3.03 -10.61 38.02
N ARG A 39 -4.13 -11.05 37.40
CA ARG A 39 -4.13 -12.22 36.52
C ARG A 39 -3.92 -11.76 35.07
N PRO A 40 -2.79 -12.09 34.42
CA PRO A 40 -2.60 -11.75 33.01
C PRO A 40 -3.49 -12.62 32.11
N GLU A 41 -3.95 -12.06 30.99
CA GLU A 41 -4.49 -12.87 29.90
C GLU A 41 -3.38 -13.76 29.34
N LEU A 42 -3.68 -15.06 29.17
CA LEU A 42 -2.71 -16.06 28.74
C LEU A 42 -2.92 -16.45 27.27
N THR A 43 -1.83 -16.79 26.61
CA THR A 43 -1.82 -17.49 25.32
C THR A 43 -2.33 -18.93 25.47
N GLY A 44 -2.60 -19.61 24.36
CA GLY A 44 -2.93 -21.05 24.38
C GLY A 44 -1.82 -21.95 24.95
N LEU A 45 -0.60 -21.43 25.14
CA LEU A 45 0.51 -22.10 25.81
C LEU A 45 0.61 -21.79 27.31
N GLY A 46 -0.34 -21.02 27.87
CA GLY A 46 -0.38 -20.66 29.29
C GLY A 46 0.58 -19.53 29.70
N LEU A 47 1.22 -18.84 28.74
CA LEU A 47 2.12 -17.71 29.02
C LEU A 47 1.38 -16.37 28.89
N PRO A 48 1.74 -15.32 29.67
CA PRO A 48 1.17 -13.97 29.50
C PRO A 48 1.21 -13.53 28.04
N ARG A 49 0.05 -13.15 27.51
CA ARG A 49 -0.14 -12.81 26.10
C ARG A 49 0.25 -11.35 25.85
N PRO A 50 1.34 -11.09 25.11
CA PRO A 50 1.65 -9.73 24.70
C PRO A 50 0.76 -9.31 23.52
N ILE A 51 0.19 -8.13 23.62
CA ILE A 51 -0.32 -7.35 22.49
C ILE A 51 0.87 -6.48 22.06
N SER A 52 1.64 -6.96 21.08
CA SER A 52 2.96 -6.39 20.76
C SER A 52 2.84 -5.17 19.84
N GLY A 53 3.43 -4.04 20.25
CA GLY A 53 3.71 -2.90 19.39
C GLY A 53 5.21 -2.79 19.10
N ALA A 54 5.60 -1.92 18.15
CA ALA A 54 7.00 -1.79 17.77
C ALA A 54 7.92 -1.29 18.92
N PHE A 55 7.38 -0.56 19.92
CA PHE A 55 8.11 0.16 20.98
C PHE A 55 7.84 -0.35 22.41
N ALA A 56 6.85 -1.21 22.60
CA ALA A 56 6.41 -1.69 23.92
C ALA A 56 5.69 -3.04 23.80
N SER A 57 5.57 -3.74 24.92
CA SER A 57 4.69 -4.92 25.06
C SER A 57 3.54 -4.56 25.98
N VAL A 58 2.31 -4.65 25.49
CA VAL A 58 1.10 -4.39 26.28
C VAL A 58 0.53 -5.72 26.76
N PHE A 59 0.17 -5.79 28.04
CA PHE A 59 -0.43 -6.98 28.64
C PHE A 59 -1.76 -6.63 29.27
N SER A 60 -2.76 -7.49 29.05
CA SER A 60 -4.05 -7.35 29.70
C SER A 60 -4.03 -8.07 31.06
N LEU A 61 -4.38 -7.37 32.13
CA LEU A 61 -4.30 -7.84 33.52
C LEU A 61 -5.61 -7.56 34.25
N THR A 62 -6.14 -8.55 34.95
CA THR A 62 -7.31 -8.38 35.83
C THR A 62 -6.85 -8.23 37.27
N SER A 63 -7.16 -7.09 37.88
CA SER A 63 -6.86 -6.79 39.27
C SER A 63 -7.60 -7.74 40.22
N PRO A 64 -6.93 -8.29 41.24
CA PRO A 64 -7.58 -9.16 42.22
C PRO A 64 -8.36 -8.36 43.26
N SER A 65 -8.03 -7.08 43.49
CA SER A 65 -8.68 -6.22 44.49
C SER A 65 -9.99 -5.63 43.99
N SER A 66 -9.98 -5.12 42.77
CA SER A 66 -11.12 -4.41 42.17
C SER A 66 -11.89 -5.25 41.16
N GLY A 67 -11.32 -6.36 40.68
CA GLY A 67 -11.87 -7.12 39.54
C GLY A 67 -11.76 -6.39 38.20
N ARG A 68 -11.28 -5.14 38.19
CA ARG A 68 -11.14 -4.32 36.98
C ARG A 68 -10.01 -4.84 36.11
N ARG A 69 -10.17 -4.64 34.80
CA ARG A 69 -9.20 -5.04 33.80
C ARG A 69 -8.37 -3.82 33.38
N TYR A 70 -7.08 -4.04 33.18
CA TYR A 70 -6.11 -3.01 32.82
C TYR A 70 -5.25 -3.47 31.65
N ALA A 71 -4.90 -2.55 30.76
CA ALA A 71 -3.79 -2.69 29.84
C ALA A 71 -2.53 -2.10 30.50
N VAL A 72 -1.50 -2.93 30.67
CA VAL A 72 -0.20 -2.50 31.20
C VAL A 72 0.82 -2.50 30.07
N LYS A 73 1.26 -1.31 29.68
CA LYS A 73 2.29 -1.10 28.65
C LYS A 73 3.66 -1.10 29.30
N CYS A 74 4.45 -2.12 28.96
CA CYS A 74 5.83 -2.29 29.39
C CYS A 74 6.78 -1.82 28.27
N PHE A 75 7.63 -0.83 28.58
CA PHE A 75 8.53 -0.22 27.60
C PHE A 75 9.71 -1.13 27.28
N THR A 76 10.01 -1.37 26.00
CA THR A 76 11.08 -2.30 25.61
C THR A 76 12.33 -1.59 25.08
N ARG A 77 12.32 -0.26 25.04
CA ARG A 77 13.46 0.59 24.70
C ARG A 77 13.32 1.96 25.34
N HIS A 78 14.46 2.66 25.47
CA HIS A 78 14.49 4.02 25.98
C HIS A 78 14.02 5.05 24.93
N VAL A 79 12.89 5.67 25.23
CA VAL A 79 12.28 6.89 24.68
C VAL A 79 12.87 8.24 25.12
N PRO A 80 13.65 9.07 24.39
CA PRO A 80 13.94 10.43 24.88
C PRO A 80 12.64 11.19 25.23
N ASP A 81 12.64 11.87 26.37
CA ASP A 81 11.50 12.62 26.95
C ASP A 81 10.21 11.81 27.23
N GLN A 82 10.22 10.49 27.02
CA GLN A 82 9.02 9.65 27.14
C GLN A 82 8.46 9.63 28.56
N GLU A 83 9.32 9.51 29.57
CA GLU A 83 8.90 9.51 30.98
C GLU A 83 8.24 10.84 31.34
N ARG A 84 8.90 11.96 31.00
CA ARG A 84 8.38 13.31 31.19
C ARG A 84 7.02 13.50 30.51
N ARG A 85 6.83 12.96 29.31
CA ARG A 85 5.56 13.02 28.58
C ARG A 85 4.45 12.28 29.30
N TYR A 86 4.66 11.01 29.63
CA TYR A 86 3.62 10.22 30.29
C TYR A 86 3.31 10.72 31.69
N GLU A 87 4.29 11.23 32.43
CA GLU A 87 4.07 11.83 33.74
C GLU A 87 3.21 13.10 33.63
N ALA A 88 3.48 13.96 32.65
CA ALA A 88 2.70 15.16 32.40
C ALA A 88 1.26 14.83 31.95
N ILE A 89 1.09 13.87 31.04
CA ILE A 89 -0.22 13.40 30.57
C ILE A 89 -0.99 12.78 31.74
N SER A 90 -0.37 11.87 32.49
CA SER A 90 -0.98 11.23 33.65
C SER A 90 -1.41 12.23 34.71
N SER A 91 -0.55 13.21 35.01
CA SER A 91 -0.88 14.29 35.96
C SER A 91 -2.04 15.14 35.46
N ARG A 92 -2.09 15.49 34.17
CA ARG A 92 -3.18 16.29 33.62
C ARG A 92 -4.51 15.55 33.63
N LEU A 93 -4.51 14.28 33.21
CA LEU A 93 -5.74 13.47 33.17
C LEU A 93 -6.29 13.16 34.57
N ALA A 94 -5.42 13.02 35.57
CA ALA A 94 -5.82 12.82 36.96
C ALA A 94 -6.48 14.06 37.60
N LEU A 95 -6.28 15.25 37.02
CA LEU A 95 -6.90 16.50 37.48
C LEU A 95 -8.29 16.75 36.87
N LEU A 96 -8.72 15.93 35.91
CA LEU A 96 -10.05 16.05 35.31
C LEU A 96 -11.10 15.54 36.31
N ASP A 97 -12.09 16.36 36.61
CA ASP A 97 -13.26 15.93 37.38
C ASP A 97 -14.25 15.23 36.42
N PRO A 98 -14.56 13.93 36.62
CA PRO A 98 -15.55 13.24 35.79
C PRO A 98 -16.93 13.92 35.76
N ALA A 99 -17.27 14.73 36.77
CA ALA A 99 -18.53 15.49 36.81
C ALA A 99 -18.53 16.73 35.89
N GLU A 100 -17.36 17.23 35.51
CA GLU A 100 -17.20 18.36 34.59
C GLU A 100 -17.09 17.93 33.13
N LEU A 101 -16.86 16.64 32.87
CA LEU A 101 -16.81 16.10 31.52
C LEU A 101 -18.21 15.81 30.98
N SER A 102 -18.43 16.09 29.70
CA SER A 102 -19.66 15.76 28.98
C SER A 102 -19.99 14.26 28.99
N GLN A 103 -18.94 13.44 29.02
CA GLN A 103 -18.99 11.98 29.05
C GLN A 103 -17.65 11.43 29.56
N PRO A 104 -17.60 10.17 30.02
CA PRO A 104 -16.37 9.59 30.57
C PRO A 104 -15.38 9.16 29.48
N TRP A 105 -14.93 10.10 28.64
CA TRP A 105 -14.03 9.82 27.52
C TRP A 105 -12.60 9.50 27.93
N ASN A 106 -12.15 9.98 29.09
CA ASN A 106 -10.83 9.71 29.64
C ASN A 106 -10.83 8.35 30.36
N LEU A 107 -10.15 7.37 29.79
CA LEU A 107 -9.89 6.12 30.51
C LEU A 107 -8.85 6.37 31.61
N GLY A 108 -8.93 5.63 32.70
CA GLY A 108 -7.93 5.71 33.76
C GLY A 108 -6.52 5.51 33.19
N PHE A 109 -5.66 6.52 33.34
CA PHE A 109 -4.34 6.57 32.73
C PHE A 109 -3.29 6.97 33.76
N GLU A 110 -2.40 6.04 34.11
CA GLU A 110 -1.42 6.25 35.17
C GLU A 110 -0.02 5.81 34.75
N TYR A 111 0.91 6.76 34.73
CA TYR A 111 2.32 6.47 34.55
C TYR A 111 2.95 6.07 35.89
N LEU A 112 3.56 4.89 35.94
CA LEU A 112 4.12 4.32 37.16
C LEU A 112 5.64 4.13 36.98
N PRO A 113 6.49 5.02 37.52
CA PRO A 113 7.93 5.05 37.20
C PRO A 113 8.71 3.81 37.69
N ASP A 114 8.25 3.15 38.76
CA ASP A 114 8.95 2.03 39.42
C ASP A 114 8.03 0.82 39.67
N ALA A 115 7.08 0.57 38.78
CA ALA A 115 5.98 -0.34 39.07
C ALA A 115 6.28 -1.84 38.89
N ILE A 116 7.19 -2.22 37.98
CA ILE A 116 7.50 -3.63 37.70
C ILE A 116 8.97 -3.95 37.92
N SER A 117 9.24 -5.04 38.66
CA SER A 117 10.57 -5.64 38.80
C SER A 117 10.80 -6.68 37.70
N VAL A 118 11.90 -6.54 36.96
CA VAL A 118 12.40 -7.56 36.03
C VAL A 118 13.87 -7.84 36.36
N GLY A 119 14.15 -9.07 36.78
CA GLY A 119 15.45 -9.40 37.37
C GLY A 119 15.66 -8.65 38.70
N ARG A 120 16.72 -7.83 38.77
CA ARG A 120 17.05 -7.01 39.96
C ARG A 120 16.67 -5.54 39.82
N GLU A 121 16.22 -5.13 38.64
CA GLU A 121 15.92 -3.74 38.33
C GLU A 121 14.41 -3.49 38.31
N ARG A 122 14.04 -2.23 38.56
CA ARG A 122 12.69 -1.72 38.45
C ARG A 122 12.55 -0.89 37.19
N TYR A 123 11.39 -1.03 36.56
CA TYR A 123 11.09 -0.37 35.30
C TYR A 123 9.73 0.32 35.36
N PRO A 124 9.58 1.41 34.59
CA PRO A 124 8.31 2.07 34.46
C PRO A 124 7.33 1.22 33.68
N VAL A 125 6.05 1.37 33.99
CA VAL A 125 4.95 0.90 33.16
C VAL A 125 3.89 1.98 33.07
N LEU A 126 3.10 1.92 32.00
CA LEU A 126 1.90 2.72 31.88
C LEU A 126 0.68 1.80 32.12
N LYS A 127 -0.11 2.12 33.15
CA LYS A 127 -1.33 1.41 33.52
C LYS A 127 -2.53 2.16 32.94
N MET A 128 -3.28 1.49 32.07
CA MET A 128 -4.46 2.04 31.41
C MET A 128 -5.69 1.18 31.74
N GLU A 129 -6.80 1.80 32.04
CA GLU A 129 -8.08 1.13 32.20
C GLU A 129 -8.50 0.43 30.91
N TRP A 130 -8.99 -0.80 31.03
CA TRP A 130 -9.53 -1.53 29.90
C TRP A 130 -11.01 -1.18 29.70
N ALA A 131 -11.35 -0.59 28.57
CA ALA A 131 -12.73 -0.32 28.20
C ALA A 131 -13.36 -1.53 27.48
N GLU A 132 -14.57 -1.90 27.87
CA GLU A 132 -15.43 -2.78 27.06
C GLU A 132 -16.15 -1.93 26.01
N ALA A 133 -15.47 -1.73 24.89
CA ALA A 133 -15.93 -0.87 23.80
C ALA A 133 -15.41 -1.40 22.45
N VAL A 134 -16.08 -1.03 21.36
CA VAL A 134 -15.66 -1.34 19.99
C VAL A 134 -15.11 -0.09 19.32
N THR A 135 -14.19 -0.22 18.36
CA THR A 135 -13.69 0.94 17.59
C THR A 135 -14.82 1.61 16.81
N LEU A 136 -14.71 2.92 16.56
CA LEU A 136 -15.73 3.69 15.83
C LEU A 136 -16.10 3.06 14.47
N SER A 137 -15.13 2.60 13.69
CA SER A 137 -15.41 1.95 12.40
C SER A 137 -16.20 0.65 12.56
N SER A 138 -15.80 -0.23 13.49
CA SER A 138 -16.56 -1.46 13.79
C SER A 138 -17.96 -1.16 14.30
N TRP A 139 -18.15 -0.10 15.09
CA TRP A 139 -19.49 0.31 15.52
C TRP A 139 -20.33 0.78 14.33
N LEU A 140 -19.74 1.55 13.40
CA LEU A 140 -20.42 1.99 12.18
C LEU A 140 -20.74 0.83 11.24
N ASP A 141 -19.90 -0.19 11.12
CA ASP A 141 -20.20 -1.39 10.33
C ASP A 141 -21.53 -2.02 10.75
N ASP A 142 -21.79 -2.08 12.06
CA ASP A 142 -23.01 -2.66 12.62
C ASP A 142 -24.19 -1.66 12.70
N ASN A 143 -23.92 -0.35 12.84
CA ASN A 143 -24.94 0.64 13.20
C ASN A 143 -25.17 1.77 12.17
N HIS A 144 -24.41 1.87 11.08
CA HIS A 144 -24.54 2.97 10.11
C HIS A 144 -25.95 3.14 9.53
N ALA A 145 -26.75 2.07 9.47
CA ALA A 145 -28.14 2.12 9.00
C ALA A 145 -29.08 2.86 9.97
N ASP A 146 -28.76 2.89 11.28
CA ASP A 146 -29.50 3.66 12.27
C ASP A 146 -29.02 5.12 12.29
N ARG A 147 -29.70 5.93 11.47
CA ARG A 147 -29.42 7.36 11.32
C ARG A 147 -29.43 8.13 12.64
N PHE A 148 -30.34 7.78 13.55
CA PHE A 148 -30.46 8.49 14.82
C PHE A 148 -29.34 8.13 15.78
N ALA A 149 -28.92 6.86 15.81
CA ALA A 149 -27.78 6.43 16.60
C ALA A 149 -26.50 7.13 16.14
N VAL A 150 -26.25 7.16 14.82
CA VAL A 150 -25.07 7.82 14.25
C VAL A 150 -25.10 9.34 14.51
N ASP A 151 -26.27 9.98 14.38
CA ASP A 151 -26.40 11.43 14.62
C ASP A 151 -26.14 11.79 16.10
N ARG A 152 -26.67 11.00 17.03
CA ARG A 152 -26.37 11.15 18.47
C ARG A 152 -24.89 10.95 18.75
N LEU A 153 -24.26 9.96 18.14
CA LEU A 153 -22.83 9.72 18.30
C LEU A 153 -21.99 10.89 17.74
N ALA A 154 -22.45 11.53 16.66
CA ALA A 154 -21.83 12.76 16.15
C ALA A 154 -21.91 13.91 17.16
N ASP A 155 -23.05 14.08 17.85
CA ASP A 155 -23.20 15.09 18.90
C ASP A 155 -22.32 14.77 20.12
N ARG A 156 -22.25 13.50 20.54
CA ARG A 156 -21.30 13.05 21.58
C ARG A 156 -19.86 13.31 21.19
N PHE A 157 -19.51 13.09 19.92
CA PHE A 157 -18.16 13.38 19.44
C PHE A 157 -17.85 14.88 19.51
N GLU A 158 -18.79 15.74 19.13
CA GLU A 158 -18.62 17.19 19.27
C GLU A 158 -18.42 17.60 20.74
N GLU A 159 -19.23 17.06 21.65
CA GLU A 159 -19.10 17.28 23.10
C GLU A 159 -17.70 16.86 23.61
N LEU A 160 -17.21 15.69 23.21
CA LEU A 160 -15.83 15.26 23.51
C LEU A 160 -14.80 16.27 23.02
N THR A 161 -14.91 16.75 21.78
CA THR A 161 -13.94 17.73 21.25
C THR A 161 -13.99 19.07 21.99
N ARG A 162 -15.15 19.43 22.54
CA ARG A 162 -15.31 20.60 23.41
C ARG A 162 -14.60 20.38 24.74
N ASP A 163 -14.81 19.23 25.39
CA ASP A 163 -14.13 18.90 26.64
C ASP A 163 -12.60 18.96 26.48
N LEU A 164 -12.06 18.41 25.39
CA LEU A 164 -10.63 18.48 25.09
C LEU A 164 -10.15 19.93 24.97
N ALA A 165 -10.87 20.77 24.22
CA ALA A 165 -10.52 22.16 24.04
C ALA A 165 -10.59 22.97 25.35
N ASP A 166 -11.65 22.80 26.13
CA ASP A 166 -11.87 23.48 27.42
C ASP A 166 -10.76 23.13 28.42
N HIS A 167 -10.24 21.91 28.35
CA HIS A 167 -9.13 21.44 29.17
C HIS A 167 -7.75 21.64 28.53
N GLN A 168 -7.65 22.31 27.38
CA GLN A 168 -6.41 22.54 26.63
C GLN A 168 -5.63 21.25 26.33
N ILE A 169 -6.36 20.18 26.02
CA ILE A 169 -5.83 18.87 25.65
C ILE A 169 -6.02 18.70 24.14
N ALA A 170 -4.98 18.21 23.46
CA ALA A 170 -5.15 17.62 22.14
C ALA A 170 -4.60 16.20 22.17
N HIS A 171 -5.35 15.24 21.65
CA HIS A 171 -4.95 13.86 21.47
C HIS A 171 -3.71 13.71 20.57
N GLY A 172 -3.59 14.53 19.51
CA GLY A 172 -2.45 14.52 18.58
C GLY A 172 -2.50 13.41 17.51
N ASP A 173 -3.29 12.36 17.74
CA ASP A 173 -3.69 11.34 16.77
C ASP A 173 -5.19 11.01 16.85
N LEU A 174 -6.04 12.04 16.80
CA LEU A 174 -7.49 11.84 16.82
C LEU A 174 -7.96 11.19 15.51
N GLN A 175 -8.36 9.91 15.57
CA GLN A 175 -8.81 9.12 14.42
C GLN A 175 -9.79 8.00 14.84
N HIS A 176 -10.43 7.36 13.85
CA HIS A 176 -11.40 6.27 14.07
C HIS A 176 -10.87 5.09 14.89
N GLY A 177 -9.57 4.76 14.79
CA GLY A 177 -8.94 3.68 15.55
C GLY A 177 -8.75 4.00 17.05
N ASN A 178 -8.69 5.29 17.39
CA ASN A 178 -8.45 5.78 18.74
C ASN A 178 -9.73 6.25 19.46
N LEU A 179 -10.88 6.14 18.78
CA LEU A 179 -12.20 6.39 19.32
C LEU A 179 -12.93 5.06 19.51
N LEU A 180 -13.22 4.71 20.75
CA LEU A 180 -14.04 3.55 21.08
C LEU A 180 -15.45 3.98 21.46
N VAL A 181 -16.44 3.22 21.04
CA VAL A 181 -17.86 3.38 21.40
C VAL A 181 -18.21 2.29 22.41
N ALA A 182 -18.53 2.72 23.63
CA ALA A 182 -18.97 1.83 24.69
C ALA A 182 -20.44 1.40 24.48
N SER A 183 -20.88 0.37 25.21
CA SER A 183 -22.25 -0.16 25.09
C SER A 183 -23.35 0.82 25.53
N ASP A 184 -22.99 1.90 26.21
CA ASP A 184 -23.87 3.00 26.62
C ASP A 184 -23.89 4.16 25.60
N ASP A 185 -23.38 3.94 24.38
CA ASP A 185 -23.22 4.91 23.30
C ASP A 185 -22.33 6.13 23.64
N THR A 186 -21.51 6.03 24.70
CA THR A 186 -20.52 7.06 25.04
C THR A 186 -19.15 6.74 24.46
N LEU A 187 -18.35 7.78 24.21
CA LEU A 187 -17.02 7.66 23.62
C LEU A 187 -15.94 7.43 24.67
N ARG A 188 -14.90 6.68 24.30
CA ARG A 188 -13.63 6.54 25.04
C ARG A 188 -12.46 6.83 24.10
N LEU A 189 -11.48 7.57 24.58
CA LEU A 189 -10.21 7.78 23.87
C LEU A 189 -9.17 6.76 24.31
N VAL A 190 -8.34 6.31 23.37
CA VAL A 190 -7.20 5.43 23.60
C VAL A 190 -5.99 5.93 22.81
N ASP A 191 -4.80 5.43 23.16
CA ASP A 191 -3.52 5.78 22.53
C ASP A 191 -3.07 7.23 22.74
N TYR A 192 -2.71 7.52 23.99
CA TYR A 192 -2.31 8.86 24.45
C TYR A 192 -0.86 9.25 24.07
N ASP A 193 -0.19 8.50 23.19
CA ASP A 193 1.24 8.68 22.88
C ASP A 193 1.55 10.02 22.18
N GLY A 194 0.61 10.51 21.35
CA GLY A 194 0.68 11.79 20.67
C GLY A 194 0.12 12.98 21.46
N MET A 195 -0.38 12.75 22.70
CA MET A 195 -1.17 13.74 23.42
C MET A 195 -0.35 14.97 23.82
N TYR A 196 -0.92 16.14 23.54
CA TYR A 196 -0.51 17.43 24.06
C TYR A 196 -1.29 17.78 25.33
N VAL A 197 -0.54 18.23 26.34
CA VAL A 197 -1.06 18.91 27.54
C VAL A 197 -0.20 20.13 27.81
N PRO A 198 -0.68 21.17 28.52
CA PRO A 198 0.06 22.42 28.70
C PRO A 198 1.48 22.25 29.28
N ALA A 199 1.68 21.26 30.15
CA ALA A 199 2.99 20.95 30.73
C ALA A 199 4.05 20.44 29.71
N LEU A 200 3.62 20.10 28.49
CA LEU A 200 4.48 19.69 27.38
C LEU A 200 4.76 20.81 26.37
N SER A 201 4.31 22.03 26.65
CA SER A 201 4.61 23.20 25.82
C SER A 201 6.13 23.35 25.62
N GLY A 202 6.54 23.61 24.38
CA GLY A 202 7.94 23.73 23.99
C GLY A 202 8.65 22.42 23.63
N LEU A 203 7.99 21.27 23.78
CA LEU A 203 8.47 20.01 23.21
C LEU A 203 7.94 19.82 21.78
N GLY A 204 8.60 19.01 20.95
CA GLY A 204 8.09 18.61 19.63
C GLY A 204 7.06 17.47 19.73
N GLY A 205 6.33 17.18 18.65
CA GLY A 205 5.48 15.99 18.57
C GLY A 205 6.29 14.70 18.52
N THR A 206 5.79 13.61 19.10
CA THR A 206 6.35 12.25 18.97
C THR A 206 5.92 11.59 17.66
N GLU A 207 4.75 11.97 17.16
CA GLU A 207 4.15 11.47 15.94
C GLU A 207 3.34 12.54 15.21
N ARG A 208 3.07 12.27 13.92
CA ARG A 208 2.27 13.16 13.08
C ARG A 208 0.77 12.87 13.17
N GLY A 209 0.40 11.72 13.71
CA GLY A 209 -0.95 11.16 13.63
C GLY A 209 -1.27 10.58 12.25
N HIS A 210 -2.47 10.02 12.12
CA HIS A 210 -2.89 9.22 10.98
C HIS A 210 -3.21 10.06 9.75
N ARG A 211 -2.49 9.82 8.64
CA ARG A 211 -2.54 10.62 7.40
C ARG A 211 -3.94 10.98 6.88
N ASN A 212 -4.92 10.08 7.03
CA ASN A 212 -6.31 10.30 6.57
C ASN A 212 -7.12 11.27 7.44
N TYR A 213 -6.57 11.77 8.55
CA TYR A 213 -7.24 12.71 9.46
C TYR A 213 -6.44 13.99 9.65
N GLN A 214 -5.21 14.06 9.17
CA GLN A 214 -4.32 15.19 9.41
C GLN A 214 -4.44 16.26 8.34
N SER A 215 -4.32 17.52 8.75
CA SER A 215 -4.29 18.64 7.80
C SER A 215 -3.07 18.54 6.88
N PRO A 216 -3.21 18.78 5.56
CA PRO A 216 -2.08 18.93 4.65
C PRO A 216 -1.06 19.99 5.08
N MET A 217 -1.51 20.98 5.86
CA MET A 217 -0.66 22.07 6.36
C MET A 217 0.10 21.73 7.66
N ARG A 218 -0.13 20.56 8.26
CA ARG A 218 0.60 20.12 9.46
C ARG A 218 2.07 19.86 9.14
N GLY A 219 2.97 20.52 9.84
CA GLY A 219 4.40 20.27 9.87
C GLY A 219 4.79 19.22 10.92
N ASN A 220 6.08 18.88 10.95
CA ASN A 220 6.64 18.00 12.00
C ASN A 220 6.87 18.75 13.33
N ASP A 221 7.00 20.08 13.26
CA ASP A 221 7.23 20.95 14.42
C ASP A 221 5.93 21.43 15.07
N ASP A 222 4.78 21.15 14.45
CA ASP A 222 3.48 21.49 15.00
C ASP A 222 3.15 20.55 16.16
N PHE A 223 3.13 21.10 17.38
CA PHE A 223 2.74 20.41 18.59
C PHE A 223 2.10 21.40 19.57
N GLY A 224 0.79 21.29 19.78
CA GLY A 224 0.03 22.27 20.56
C GLY A 224 -1.43 21.89 20.78
N VAL A 225 -2.17 22.82 21.38
CA VAL A 225 -3.59 22.62 21.73
C VAL A 225 -4.51 22.53 20.51
N ASP A 226 -4.03 22.95 19.33
CA ASP A 226 -4.85 23.04 18.11
C ASP A 226 -4.71 21.83 17.18
N LEU A 227 -3.91 20.82 17.58
CA LEU A 227 -3.53 19.68 16.74
C LEU A 227 -4.72 18.94 16.12
N ASP A 228 -5.77 18.71 16.92
CA ASP A 228 -6.89 17.86 16.50
C ASP A 228 -8.01 18.61 15.79
N ARG A 229 -7.91 19.95 15.65
CA ARG A 229 -9.02 20.75 15.10
C ARG A 229 -9.44 20.23 13.74
N PHE A 230 -8.50 19.97 12.83
CA PHE A 230 -8.81 19.42 11.50
C PHE A 230 -9.42 18.02 11.58
N SER A 231 -8.81 17.11 12.34
CA SER A 231 -9.31 15.74 12.54
C SER A 231 -10.75 15.72 13.05
N ALA A 232 -11.07 16.60 14.00
CA ALA A 232 -12.41 16.77 14.54
C ALA A 232 -13.43 17.12 13.44
N TRP A 233 -13.10 18.06 12.56
CA TRP A 233 -13.96 18.41 11.43
C TRP A 233 -14.19 17.25 10.46
N VAL A 234 -13.14 16.48 10.15
CA VAL A 234 -13.22 15.32 9.25
C VAL A 234 -14.11 14.21 9.83
N ILE A 235 -13.92 13.89 11.11
CA ILE A 235 -14.69 12.84 11.79
C ILE A 235 -16.15 13.27 11.94
N PHE A 236 -16.40 14.50 12.40
CA PHE A 236 -17.75 15.02 12.56
C PHE A 236 -18.52 15.09 11.23
N LEU A 237 -17.89 15.57 10.16
CA LEU A 237 -18.45 15.53 8.81
C LEU A 237 -18.82 14.10 8.41
N SER A 238 -17.93 13.15 8.67
CA SER A 238 -18.17 11.74 8.30
C SER A 238 -19.40 11.19 9.01
N LEU A 239 -19.53 11.41 10.33
CA LEU A 239 -20.67 10.93 11.10
C LEU A 239 -21.98 11.60 10.67
N LYS A 240 -21.98 12.93 10.49
CA LYS A 240 -23.16 13.67 10.03
C LYS A 240 -23.58 13.29 8.61
N ALA A 241 -22.62 13.00 7.72
CA ALA A 241 -22.91 12.50 6.37
C ALA A 241 -23.54 11.11 6.40
N ILE A 242 -23.01 10.17 7.20
CA ILE A 242 -23.57 8.82 7.36
C ILE A 242 -24.97 8.88 7.98
N ALA A 243 -25.18 9.72 8.99
CA ALA A 243 -26.51 9.92 9.58
C ALA A 243 -27.54 10.44 8.56
N SER A 244 -27.13 11.35 7.67
CA SER A 244 -27.99 11.90 6.62
C SER A 244 -28.30 10.87 5.52
N GLU A 245 -27.26 10.19 5.00
CA GLU A 245 -27.36 9.14 3.99
C GLU A 245 -26.52 7.90 4.37
N PRO A 246 -27.11 6.88 5.04
CA PRO A 246 -26.39 5.67 5.47
C PRO A 246 -25.63 4.94 4.38
N ALA A 247 -26.13 5.00 3.14
CA ALA A 247 -25.49 4.37 1.98
C ALA A 247 -24.08 4.94 1.68
N LEU A 248 -23.74 6.14 2.19
CA LEU A 248 -22.40 6.71 2.04
C LEU A 248 -21.33 5.87 2.74
N TRP A 249 -21.67 5.20 3.85
CA TRP A 249 -20.74 4.26 4.50
C TRP A 249 -20.33 3.18 3.50
N SER A 250 -21.28 2.41 2.97
CA SER A 250 -20.97 1.34 2.00
C SER A 250 -20.39 1.83 0.67
N ARG A 251 -20.65 3.09 0.28
CA ARG A 251 -20.18 3.66 -1.01
C ARG A 251 -18.77 4.21 -0.94
N LEU A 252 -18.36 4.81 0.18
CA LEU A 252 -17.11 5.55 0.29
C LEU A 252 -16.10 4.90 1.23
N HIS A 253 -16.56 4.14 2.24
CA HIS A 253 -15.73 3.37 3.16
C HIS A 253 -15.33 2.02 2.55
N GLU A 254 -14.16 1.53 2.93
CA GLU A 254 -13.66 0.21 2.57
C GLU A 254 -13.51 -0.61 3.87
N PRO A 255 -13.99 -1.86 3.98
CA PRO A 255 -13.98 -2.63 5.25
C PRO A 255 -12.62 -2.85 5.91
N SER A 256 -11.52 -2.55 5.20
CA SER A 256 -10.14 -2.60 5.73
C SER A 256 -9.42 -1.26 5.60
N GLY A 257 -10.16 -0.20 5.29
CA GLY A 257 -9.66 1.15 5.12
C GLY A 257 -9.43 1.82 6.47
N GLU A 258 -8.27 2.45 6.62
CA GLU A 258 -7.90 3.23 7.80
C GLU A 258 -8.50 4.65 7.74
N PHE A 259 -9.78 4.77 7.39
CA PHE A 259 -10.51 6.04 7.26
C PHE A 259 -12.02 5.85 7.38
N LEU A 260 -12.77 6.92 7.68
CA LEU A 260 -14.24 6.87 7.65
C LEU A 260 -14.76 7.04 6.22
N LEU A 261 -14.89 8.28 5.74
CA LEU A 261 -15.36 8.58 4.38
C LEU A 261 -14.30 9.25 3.48
N LEU A 262 -13.28 9.88 4.06
CA LEU A 262 -12.28 10.69 3.36
C LEU A 262 -10.86 10.20 3.70
N THR A 263 -9.96 10.34 2.74
CA THR A 263 -8.56 9.92 2.76
C THR A 263 -7.62 11.12 2.62
N GLU A 264 -6.32 10.93 2.85
CA GLU A 264 -5.31 11.98 2.66
C GLU A 264 -5.37 12.66 1.27
N ASP A 265 -5.56 11.86 0.21
CA ASP A 265 -5.65 12.35 -1.18
C ASP A 265 -6.84 13.31 -1.39
N ASP A 266 -7.90 13.15 -0.59
CA ASP A 266 -9.09 13.99 -0.70
C ASP A 266 -8.83 15.44 -0.21
N PHE A 267 -7.84 15.61 0.66
CA PHE A 267 -7.44 16.92 1.20
C PHE A 267 -6.24 17.52 0.45
N THR A 268 -5.30 16.69 0.00
CA THR A 268 -4.12 17.16 -0.75
C THR A 268 -4.45 17.50 -2.19
N SER A 269 -5.46 16.84 -2.79
CA SER A 269 -5.94 17.10 -4.16
C SER A 269 -7.48 17.25 -4.24
N PRO A 270 -8.10 18.27 -3.59
CA PRO A 270 -9.56 18.35 -3.46
C PRO A 270 -10.33 18.40 -4.78
N ALA A 271 -9.73 18.99 -5.83
CA ALA A 271 -10.36 19.12 -7.15
C ALA A 271 -10.53 17.77 -7.87
N GLY A 272 -9.68 16.79 -7.56
CA GLY A 272 -9.73 15.44 -8.16
C GLY A 272 -10.47 14.40 -7.31
N SER A 273 -10.89 14.76 -6.11
CA SER A 273 -11.46 13.84 -5.13
C SER A 273 -12.92 13.49 -5.42
N ALA A 274 -13.19 12.26 -5.88
CA ALA A 274 -14.56 11.80 -6.07
C ALA A 274 -15.35 11.71 -4.74
N ARG A 275 -14.66 11.35 -3.63
CA ARG A 275 -15.27 11.25 -2.28
C ARG A 275 -15.72 12.62 -1.79
N LEU A 276 -14.83 13.61 -1.84
CA LEU A 276 -15.14 14.97 -1.42
C LEU A 276 -16.18 15.63 -2.33
N GLN A 277 -16.10 15.44 -3.66
CA GLN A 277 -17.12 15.95 -4.58
C GLN A 277 -18.50 15.37 -4.28
N THR A 278 -18.59 14.08 -3.93
CA THR A 278 -19.85 13.45 -3.51
C THR A 278 -20.47 14.17 -2.31
N LEU A 279 -19.65 14.53 -1.31
CA LEU A 279 -20.12 15.25 -0.11
C LEU A 279 -20.45 16.72 -0.40
N LEU A 280 -19.65 17.42 -1.23
CA LEU A 280 -19.90 18.82 -1.62
C LEU A 280 -21.21 18.98 -2.40
N THR A 281 -21.57 18.00 -3.23
CA THR A 281 -22.82 18.02 -4.01
C THR A 281 -24.00 17.35 -3.31
N HIS A 282 -23.82 16.94 -2.04
CA HIS A 282 -24.87 16.23 -1.29
C HIS A 282 -26.12 17.13 -1.11
N PRO A 283 -27.35 16.58 -1.26
CA PRO A 283 -28.57 17.38 -1.19
C PRO A 283 -28.85 17.99 0.18
N ASP A 284 -28.39 17.34 1.26
CA ASP A 284 -28.43 17.92 2.60
C ASP A 284 -27.43 19.09 2.70
N ARG A 285 -27.97 20.28 3.00
CA ARG A 285 -27.22 21.53 3.14
C ARG A 285 -26.23 21.50 4.30
N MET A 286 -26.52 20.75 5.35
CA MET A 286 -25.60 20.59 6.48
C MET A 286 -24.36 19.80 6.05
N VAL A 287 -24.55 18.66 5.37
CA VAL A 287 -23.44 17.83 4.88
C VAL A 287 -22.58 18.58 3.86
N SER A 288 -23.21 19.21 2.87
CA SER A 288 -22.47 19.98 1.84
C SER A 288 -21.75 21.20 2.43
N GLY A 289 -22.35 21.88 3.41
CA GLY A 289 -21.70 22.98 4.15
C GLY A 289 -20.49 22.52 4.96
N LEU A 290 -20.60 21.39 5.68
CA LEU A 290 -19.47 20.80 6.41
C LEU A 290 -18.35 20.34 5.47
N ALA A 291 -18.70 19.76 4.32
CA ALA A 291 -17.73 19.35 3.30
C ALA A 291 -16.96 20.55 2.73
N ASP A 292 -17.66 21.67 2.48
CA ASP A 292 -17.02 22.91 2.01
C ASP A 292 -16.12 23.53 3.08
N GLN A 293 -16.54 23.45 4.35
CA GLN A 293 -15.74 23.88 5.48
C GLN A 293 -14.45 23.05 5.57
N VAL A 294 -14.53 21.71 5.59
CA VAL A 294 -13.36 20.82 5.61
C VAL A 294 -12.42 21.10 4.44
N ARG A 295 -12.96 21.25 3.22
CA ARG A 295 -12.19 21.61 2.02
C ARG A 295 -11.43 22.93 2.19
N THR A 296 -12.06 23.93 2.80
CA THR A 296 -11.46 25.25 3.02
C THR A 296 -10.39 25.19 4.12
N LEU A 297 -10.66 24.47 5.20
CA LEU A 297 -9.75 24.29 6.33
C LEU A 297 -8.49 23.50 5.95
N ALA A 298 -8.57 22.57 4.98
CA ALA A 298 -7.41 21.78 4.53
C ALA A 298 -6.25 22.63 3.97
N CYS A 299 -6.54 23.86 3.54
CA CYS A 299 -5.55 24.80 3.01
C CYS A 299 -5.13 25.90 4.02
N GLN A 300 -5.58 25.81 5.28
CA GLN A 300 -5.30 26.81 6.30
C GLN A 300 -4.22 26.33 7.29
N PRO A 301 -3.37 27.24 7.81
CA PRO A 301 -2.49 26.96 8.94
C PRO A 301 -3.26 26.47 10.17
N LEU A 302 -2.62 25.63 11.00
CA LEU A 302 -3.28 24.95 12.13
C LEU A 302 -3.84 25.92 13.20
N ASP A 303 -3.11 26.99 13.47
CA ASP A 303 -3.48 28.04 14.44
C ASP A 303 -4.75 28.81 14.03
N MET A 304 -5.04 28.87 12.73
CA MET A 304 -6.22 29.53 12.16
C MET A 304 -7.46 28.64 12.09
N LEU A 305 -7.32 27.33 12.30
CA LEU A 305 -8.46 26.41 12.25
C LEU A 305 -9.41 26.68 13.42
N PRO A 306 -10.72 26.82 13.22
CA PRO A 306 -11.65 27.02 14.32
C PRO A 306 -11.91 25.70 15.08
N PRO A 307 -12.11 25.74 16.41
CA PRO A 307 -12.69 24.62 17.14
C PRO A 307 -14.06 24.24 16.57
N LEU A 308 -14.36 22.94 16.52
CA LEU A 308 -15.62 22.42 15.97
C LEU A 308 -16.85 23.06 16.64
N ALA A 309 -16.84 23.15 17.97
CA ALA A 309 -17.95 23.69 18.77
C ALA A 309 -18.23 25.19 18.52
N VAL A 310 -17.19 26.01 18.29
CA VAL A 310 -17.32 27.47 18.14
C VAL A 310 -17.92 27.84 16.78
N ALA A 311 -17.59 27.09 15.73
CA ALA A 311 -18.07 27.38 14.38
C ALA A 311 -19.58 27.12 14.21
N ARG A 312 -20.17 26.19 14.97
CA ARG A 312 -21.62 25.94 14.96
C ARG A 312 -22.45 27.03 15.64
N GLN A 313 -21.88 27.77 16.59
CA GLN A 313 -22.57 28.81 17.36
C GLN A 313 -22.71 30.15 16.62
N ARG A 314 -22.22 30.27 15.37
CA ARG A 314 -22.58 31.37 14.47
C ARG A 314 -23.75 30.96 13.56
N PRO A 315 -25.02 31.21 13.95
CA PRO A 315 -26.07 31.30 12.95
C PRO A 315 -25.81 32.52 12.08
N ALA A 316 -25.91 32.33 10.77
CA ALA A 316 -25.92 33.39 9.78
C ALA A 316 -27.00 34.41 10.14
N ALA A 317 -26.59 35.55 10.69
CA ALA A 317 -27.38 36.76 10.64
C ALA A 317 -27.39 37.22 9.18
N THR A 318 -28.38 36.76 8.42
CA THR A 318 -28.71 37.29 7.10
C THR A 318 -29.26 38.70 7.28
N VAL A 319 -28.36 39.67 7.45
CA VAL A 319 -28.69 41.08 7.24
C VAL A 319 -28.75 41.28 5.73
N ILE A 320 -29.98 41.36 5.25
CA ILE A 320 -30.31 41.95 3.96
C ILE A 320 -29.89 43.41 4.04
N THR A 321 -28.85 43.80 3.32
CA THR A 321 -28.70 45.18 2.88
C THR A 321 -28.28 45.19 1.43
N ASP A 322 -29.11 45.93 0.72
CA ASP A 322 -29.17 46.16 -0.69
C ASP A 322 -28.11 47.20 -1.13
N THR A 323 -27.89 47.24 -2.45
CA THR A 323 -27.43 48.43 -3.20
C THR A 323 -25.91 48.80 -3.24
N THR A 324 -25.36 48.57 -4.45
CA THR A 324 -24.47 49.44 -5.26
C THR A 324 -23.03 49.79 -4.87
N ALA A 325 -22.11 49.31 -5.72
CA ALA A 325 -21.12 50.06 -6.50
C ALA A 325 -20.25 51.15 -5.83
N HIS A 326 -18.94 50.92 -5.70
CA HIS A 326 -17.87 51.57 -6.49
C HIS A 326 -16.46 51.26 -5.93
N SER A 327 -15.62 50.72 -6.81
CA SER A 327 -14.23 51.13 -7.15
C SER A 327 -13.18 51.45 -6.07
N GLY A 328 -12.01 50.81 -6.22
CA GLY A 328 -10.69 51.34 -5.76
C GLY A 328 -9.76 50.25 -5.20
N ALA A 329 -9.10 49.43 -6.03
CA ALA A 329 -7.75 49.64 -6.59
C ALA A 329 -6.57 49.29 -5.65
N ALA A 330 -5.85 48.18 -5.94
CA ALA A 330 -4.37 48.11 -5.99
C ALA A 330 -3.86 46.69 -6.41
N ALA A 331 -3.38 46.63 -7.66
CA ALA A 331 -2.28 45.88 -8.30
C ALA A 331 -1.77 44.46 -7.88
N PRO A 332 -1.17 43.69 -8.83
CA PRO A 332 -1.17 42.23 -8.85
C PRO A 332 0.22 41.56 -8.78
N GLY A 333 0.23 40.28 -8.36
CA GLY A 333 1.34 39.34 -8.50
C GLY A 333 0.87 37.99 -9.06
N THR A 334 0.91 37.88 -10.39
CA THR A 334 1.01 36.67 -11.26
C THR A 334 0.63 35.28 -10.71
N GLY A 335 -0.42 34.67 -11.29
CA GLY A 335 -0.65 33.22 -11.25
C GLY A 335 -1.95 32.76 -11.94
N GLY A 336 -1.82 32.26 -13.18
CA GLY A 336 -2.69 31.29 -13.88
C GLY A 336 -4.21 31.24 -13.65
N LEU A 337 -4.99 31.52 -14.71
CA LEU A 337 -6.45 31.37 -14.75
C LEU A 337 -6.93 29.89 -14.67
N PRO A 338 -7.92 29.55 -13.82
CA PRO A 338 -8.54 28.22 -13.74
C PRO A 338 -9.47 27.87 -14.92
N GLY A 339 -9.61 26.57 -15.20
CA GLY A 339 -10.24 25.99 -16.40
C GLY A 339 -11.74 26.24 -16.63
N TRP A 340 -12.46 26.89 -15.71
CA TRP A 340 -13.86 27.31 -15.94
C TRP A 340 -13.96 28.66 -16.69
N MET A 341 -12.84 29.39 -16.86
CA MET A 341 -12.76 30.64 -17.61
C MET A 341 -12.39 30.47 -19.10
N ALA A 342 -12.20 29.24 -19.59
CA ALA A 342 -11.86 28.97 -21.00
C ALA A 342 -13.01 29.25 -22.00
N GLY A 343 -14.21 29.58 -21.52
CA GLY A 343 -15.38 29.88 -22.36
C GLY A 343 -15.64 31.36 -22.64
N HIS A 344 -14.99 32.31 -21.92
CA HIS A 344 -15.37 33.73 -21.97
C HIS A 344 -14.20 34.72 -21.94
N VAL A 345 -13.00 34.32 -22.39
CA VAL A 345 -11.92 35.27 -22.68
C VAL A 345 -12.03 35.67 -24.14
N ALA A 346 -12.38 36.93 -24.39
CA ALA A 346 -12.34 37.53 -25.71
C ALA A 346 -10.98 37.21 -26.36
N SER A 347 -11.05 36.60 -27.54
CA SER A 347 -9.91 36.33 -28.40
C SER A 347 -9.05 37.59 -28.45
N ALA A 348 -7.87 37.55 -27.83
CA ALA A 348 -6.86 38.57 -28.04
C ALA A 348 -6.58 38.57 -29.54
N ALA A 349 -7.06 39.61 -30.21
CA ALA A 349 -6.85 39.84 -31.63
C ALA A 349 -5.35 39.83 -31.89
N SER A 350 -4.83 38.68 -32.32
CA SER A 350 -3.56 38.60 -33.03
C SER A 350 -3.72 39.35 -34.36
N PRO A 351 -2.66 39.98 -34.87
CA PRO A 351 -2.75 41.03 -35.88
C PRO A 351 -3.57 40.52 -37.06
N THR A 352 -4.69 41.19 -37.30
CA THR A 352 -5.50 40.97 -38.48
C THR A 352 -4.57 41.15 -39.67
N GLN A 353 -4.13 40.06 -40.30
CA GLN A 353 -3.63 40.17 -41.67
C GLN A 353 -4.72 40.91 -42.44
N PRO A 354 -4.38 42.00 -43.14
CA PRO A 354 -5.38 42.79 -43.83
C PRO A 354 -6.19 41.84 -44.70
N ALA A 355 -7.50 41.80 -44.48
CA ALA A 355 -8.42 41.07 -45.34
C ALA A 355 -8.04 41.43 -46.78
N PRO A 356 -7.93 40.46 -47.71
CA PRO A 356 -7.57 40.76 -49.08
C PRO A 356 -8.56 41.80 -49.60
N SER A 357 -8.10 43.05 -49.74
CA SER A 357 -8.97 44.13 -50.18
C SER A 357 -9.32 43.81 -51.62
N VAL A 358 -10.56 43.38 -51.84
CA VAL A 358 -11.07 43.11 -53.18
C VAL A 358 -11.26 44.47 -53.86
N ALA A 359 -10.17 45.08 -54.33
CA ALA A 359 -10.16 46.25 -55.19
C ALA A 359 -10.59 45.83 -56.60
N SER A 360 -11.80 45.28 -56.71
CA SER A 360 -12.38 44.82 -57.96
C SER A 360 -13.49 45.77 -58.39
N PRO A 361 -13.50 46.24 -59.66
CA PRO A 361 -14.54 47.12 -60.15
C PRO A 361 -15.91 46.43 -60.10
N ASP A 362 -16.94 47.11 -59.60
CA ASP A 362 -18.30 46.58 -59.47
C ASP A 362 -19.28 47.11 -60.54
N ARG A 363 -18.79 48.07 -61.35
CA ARG A 363 -19.50 48.72 -62.46
C ARG A 363 -18.53 49.05 -63.60
N PHE A 364 -19.08 49.24 -64.80
CA PHE A 364 -18.33 49.80 -65.92
C PHE A 364 -18.09 51.29 -65.67
N GLN A 365 -16.87 51.77 -65.85
CA GLN A 365 -16.50 53.13 -65.43
C GLN A 365 -16.40 54.10 -66.61
N VAL A 366 -15.41 53.89 -67.48
CA VAL A 366 -15.09 54.82 -68.58
C VAL A 366 -15.44 54.20 -69.92
N ARG A 367 -16.11 54.92 -70.83
CA ARG A 367 -16.40 54.44 -72.19
C ARG A 367 -15.15 54.51 -73.05
N THR A 368 -14.87 53.46 -73.80
CA THR A 368 -13.79 53.38 -74.78
C THR A 368 -14.34 53.61 -76.20
N PRO A 369 -13.49 53.89 -77.20
CA PRO A 369 -13.93 54.03 -78.59
C PRO A 369 -14.68 52.80 -79.11
N LEU A 370 -14.31 51.60 -78.62
CA LEU A 370 -14.99 50.35 -78.92
C LEU A 370 -16.44 50.35 -78.41
N ASP A 371 -16.70 50.94 -77.24
CA ASP A 371 -18.04 51.03 -76.66
C ASP A 371 -18.95 51.95 -77.47
N VAL A 372 -18.39 53.04 -78.01
CA VAL A 372 -19.11 53.93 -78.93
C VAL A 372 -19.44 53.19 -80.23
N ALA A 373 -18.48 52.44 -80.79
CA ALA A 373 -18.73 51.61 -81.96
C ALA A 373 -19.85 50.57 -81.71
N VAL A 374 -19.80 49.87 -80.57
CA VAL A 374 -20.84 48.90 -80.19
C VAL A 374 -22.21 49.58 -79.97
N ALA A 375 -22.24 50.78 -79.38
CA ALA A 375 -23.47 51.55 -79.17
C ALA A 375 -24.11 52.03 -80.49
N VAL A 376 -23.30 52.31 -81.52
CA VAL A 376 -23.77 52.74 -82.86
C VAL A 376 -24.21 51.55 -83.71
N VAL A 377 -23.62 50.37 -83.53
CA VAL A 377 -23.97 49.14 -84.26
C VAL A 377 -25.44 48.75 -84.03
N TRP A 378 -26.00 48.96 -82.85
CA TRP A 378 -27.41 48.65 -82.55
C TRP A 378 -28.43 49.47 -83.37
N PRO A 379 -28.44 50.82 -83.35
CA PRO A 379 -29.35 51.60 -84.17
C PRO A 379 -29.08 51.43 -85.66
N LEU A 380 -27.82 51.23 -86.08
CA LEU A 380 -27.49 50.93 -87.47
C LEU A 380 -28.06 49.59 -87.91
N MET A 381 -27.85 48.52 -87.13
CA MET A 381 -28.38 47.20 -87.45
C MET A 381 -29.90 47.17 -87.39
N LEU A 382 -30.54 47.88 -86.45
CA LEU A 382 -31.99 48.07 -86.38
C LEU A 382 -32.54 48.81 -87.61
N ALA A 383 -31.87 49.87 -88.06
CA ALA A 383 -32.24 50.58 -89.28
C ALA A 383 -32.10 49.68 -90.51
N VAL A 384 -31.04 48.86 -90.58
CA VAL A 384 -30.85 47.85 -91.63
C VAL A 384 -31.93 46.77 -91.58
N THR A 385 -32.34 46.29 -90.40
CA THR A 385 -33.46 45.33 -90.29
C THR A 385 -34.79 45.94 -90.74
N VAL A 386 -35.10 47.17 -90.31
CA VAL A 386 -36.33 47.87 -90.69
C VAL A 386 -36.33 48.16 -92.19
N LEU A 387 -35.21 48.61 -92.75
CA LEU A 387 -35.06 48.85 -94.18
C LEU A 387 -35.19 47.55 -94.99
N ALA A 388 -34.60 46.44 -94.54
CA ALA A 388 -34.76 45.13 -95.17
C ALA A 388 -36.23 44.65 -95.15
N LEU A 389 -36.95 44.90 -94.05
CA LEU A 389 -38.38 44.59 -93.91
C LEU A 389 -39.27 45.48 -94.81
N VAL A 390 -38.95 46.77 -94.93
CA VAL A 390 -39.74 47.74 -95.73
C VAL A 390 -39.51 47.60 -97.23
N VAL A 391 -38.27 47.31 -97.65
CA VAL A 391 -37.89 47.23 -99.08
C VAL A 391 -38.12 45.81 -99.64
N GLY A 392 -38.54 44.85 -98.82
CA GLY A 392 -38.80 43.47 -99.27
C GLY A 392 -37.54 42.73 -99.72
N LEU A 393 -36.35 43.22 -99.36
CA LEU A 393 -35.09 42.55 -99.64
C LEU A 393 -34.99 41.32 -98.73
N SER A 394 -35.05 40.13 -99.32
CA SER A 394 -34.66 38.86 -98.70
C SER A 394 -33.14 38.81 -98.47
N THR A 395 -32.61 39.74 -97.69
CA THR A 395 -31.19 39.71 -97.31
C THR A 395 -30.95 38.62 -96.28
N SER A 396 -30.35 37.53 -96.78
CA SER A 396 -29.72 36.39 -96.12
C SER A 396 -30.61 35.17 -95.85
N LEU A 397 -30.01 33.99 -96.07
CA LEU A 397 -30.52 32.64 -95.81
C LEU A 397 -31.03 32.39 -94.37
N PHE A 398 -30.94 33.36 -93.46
CA PHE A 398 -31.19 33.19 -92.03
C PHE A 398 -32.22 34.18 -91.44
N GLY A 399 -32.96 34.93 -92.29
CA GLY A 399 -34.12 35.74 -91.88
C GLY A 399 -33.78 37.11 -91.26
N PRO A 400 -34.79 37.94 -90.93
CA PRO A 400 -34.61 39.31 -90.41
C PRO A 400 -33.93 39.36 -89.03
N ALA A 401 -33.66 38.23 -88.38
CA ALA A 401 -33.00 38.19 -87.08
C ALA A 401 -31.47 38.32 -87.14
N VAL A 402 -30.84 38.18 -88.32
CA VAL A 402 -29.37 38.13 -88.47
C VAL A 402 -28.66 39.42 -88.05
N PRO A 403 -29.10 40.63 -88.43
CA PRO A 403 -28.43 41.87 -88.03
C PRO A 403 -28.47 42.10 -86.51
N VAL A 404 -29.59 41.70 -85.89
CA VAL A 404 -29.78 41.78 -84.43
C VAL A 404 -28.89 40.78 -83.70
N LEU A 405 -28.77 39.54 -84.22
CA LEU A 405 -27.83 38.55 -83.71
C LEU A 405 -26.37 39.00 -83.86
N ALA A 406 -26.00 39.61 -84.98
CA ALA A 406 -24.68 40.17 -85.20
C ALA A 406 -24.37 41.32 -84.21
N ALA A 407 -25.32 42.22 -83.94
CA ALA A 407 -25.19 43.27 -82.93
C ALA A 407 -25.06 42.70 -81.50
N ALA A 408 -25.79 41.63 -81.19
CA ALA A 408 -25.67 40.91 -79.92
C ALA A 408 -24.29 40.26 -79.76
N VAL A 409 -23.79 39.59 -80.80
CA VAL A 409 -22.43 39.00 -80.82
C VAL A 409 -21.36 40.07 -80.66
N PHE A 410 -21.52 41.21 -81.35
CA PHE A 410 -20.59 42.34 -81.25
C PHE A 410 -20.61 42.99 -79.85
N SER A 411 -21.78 43.05 -79.21
CA SER A 411 -21.93 43.51 -77.82
C SER A 411 -21.32 42.55 -76.81
N VAL A 412 -21.42 41.23 -77.05
CA VAL A 412 -20.73 40.21 -76.25
C VAL A 412 -19.21 40.33 -76.41
N PHE A 413 -18.73 40.57 -77.63
CA PHE A 413 -17.31 40.79 -77.94
C PHE A 413 -16.77 42.07 -77.29
N GLY A 414 -17.49 43.18 -77.41
CA GLY A 414 -17.14 44.46 -76.79
C GLY A 414 -17.05 44.34 -75.28
N ARG A 415 -18.05 43.72 -74.66
CA ARG A 415 -18.06 43.42 -73.22
C ARG A 415 -16.89 42.52 -72.81
N ALA A 416 -16.53 41.53 -73.62
CA ALA A 416 -15.46 40.59 -73.29
C ALA A 416 -14.06 41.23 -73.29
N ARG A 417 -13.86 42.30 -74.08
CA ARG A 417 -12.60 43.07 -74.18
C ARG A 417 -12.43 44.15 -73.09
N ARG A 418 -13.43 44.35 -72.23
CA ARG A 418 -13.37 45.33 -71.14
C ARG A 418 -12.32 44.95 -70.09
N THR A 419 -11.49 45.93 -69.74
CA THR A 419 -10.42 45.80 -68.73
C THR A 419 -10.98 45.41 -67.37
N GLU A 420 -12.16 45.90 -67.00
CA GLU A 420 -12.80 45.55 -65.71
C GLU A 420 -13.11 44.05 -65.59
N ARG A 421 -13.47 43.40 -66.71
CA ARG A 421 -13.70 41.94 -66.73
C ARG A 421 -12.41 41.13 -66.79
N ALA A 422 -11.32 41.69 -67.30
CA ALA A 422 -10.00 41.06 -67.21
C ALA A 422 -9.47 41.13 -65.76
N GLN A 423 -9.62 42.28 -65.10
CA GLN A 423 -9.23 42.50 -63.70
C GLN A 423 -9.97 41.56 -62.74
N ILE A 424 -11.32 41.48 -62.83
CA ILE A 424 -12.08 40.56 -61.95
C ILE A 424 -11.72 39.10 -62.21
N ARG A 425 -11.44 38.71 -63.46
CA ARG A 425 -10.99 37.35 -63.76
C ARG A 425 -9.62 37.05 -63.14
N ALA A 426 -8.68 37.98 -63.19
CA ALA A 426 -7.37 37.85 -62.57
C ALA A 426 -7.45 37.76 -61.04
N VAL A 427 -8.30 38.59 -60.41
CA VAL A 427 -8.55 38.55 -58.96
C VAL A 427 -9.18 37.22 -58.55
N LEU A 428 -10.21 36.74 -59.28
CA LEU A 428 -10.82 35.45 -59.01
C LEU A 428 -9.82 34.30 -59.16
N SER A 429 -9.01 34.28 -60.22
CA SER A 429 -7.98 33.24 -60.38
C SER A 429 -6.92 33.26 -59.27
N GLY A 430 -6.54 34.44 -58.79
CA GLY A 430 -5.60 34.56 -57.67
C GLY A 430 -6.20 34.04 -56.36
N LEU A 431 -7.45 34.42 -56.06
CA LEU A 431 -8.17 33.94 -54.88
C LEU A 431 -8.41 32.42 -54.92
N THR A 432 -8.76 31.87 -56.08
CA THR A 432 -8.92 30.41 -56.25
C THR A 432 -7.60 29.67 -56.09
N ALA A 433 -6.50 30.19 -56.66
CA ALA A 433 -5.18 29.59 -56.48
C ALA A 433 -4.68 29.61 -55.02
N GLU A 434 -4.99 30.67 -54.25
CA GLU A 434 -4.70 30.72 -52.82
C GLU A 434 -5.59 29.79 -51.99
N LEU A 435 -6.86 29.61 -52.37
CA LEU A 435 -7.76 28.62 -51.76
C LEU A 435 -7.29 27.19 -52.02
N ASP A 436 -6.83 26.89 -53.24
CA ASP A 436 -6.32 25.55 -53.61
C ASP A 436 -5.00 25.19 -52.89
N GLN A 437 -4.24 26.19 -52.44
CA GLN A 437 -3.03 25.99 -51.62
C GLN A 437 -3.32 25.70 -50.15
N LEU A 438 -4.53 26.01 -49.67
CA LEU A 438 -4.96 25.72 -48.30
C LEU A 438 -5.64 24.35 -48.28
N ASP A 439 -5.13 23.43 -47.45
CA ASP A 439 -5.82 22.16 -47.19
C ASP A 439 -7.26 22.39 -46.71
N ASP A 440 -8.17 21.51 -47.12
CA ASP A 440 -9.56 21.51 -46.67
C ASP A 440 -9.61 21.50 -45.12
N PRO A 441 -10.05 22.60 -44.48
CA PRO A 441 -9.94 22.78 -43.04
C PRO A 441 -10.72 21.71 -42.27
N VAL A 442 -11.82 21.21 -42.84
CA VAL A 442 -12.67 20.19 -42.21
C VAL A 442 -11.95 18.84 -42.19
N LYS A 443 -11.26 18.49 -43.27
CA LYS A 443 -10.48 17.24 -43.34
C LYS A 443 -9.27 17.29 -42.41
N ALA A 444 -8.57 18.42 -42.37
CA ALA A 444 -7.40 18.61 -41.53
C ALA A 444 -7.76 18.58 -40.03
N GLU A 445 -8.86 19.23 -39.64
CA GLU A 445 -9.38 19.18 -38.26
C GLU A 445 -9.86 17.76 -37.88
N GLY A 446 -10.57 17.08 -38.80
CA GLY A 446 -10.99 15.70 -38.60
C GLY A 446 -9.82 14.73 -38.39
N LYS A 447 -8.69 14.94 -39.11
CA LYS A 447 -7.46 14.16 -38.92
C LYS A 447 -6.82 14.43 -37.56
N LEU A 448 -6.66 15.70 -37.19
CA LEU A 448 -6.10 16.08 -35.88
C LEU A 448 -6.92 15.53 -34.72
N ARG A 449 -8.26 15.54 -34.84
CA ARG A 449 -9.17 14.97 -33.85
C ARG A 449 -8.98 13.46 -33.70
N LYS A 450 -8.83 12.73 -34.80
CA LYS A 450 -8.56 11.28 -34.78
C LYS A 450 -7.21 10.97 -34.15
N ASP A 451 -6.16 11.71 -34.51
CA ASP A 451 -4.81 11.52 -33.96
C ASP A 451 -4.78 11.79 -32.45
N ARG A 452 -5.45 12.86 -32.00
CA ARG A 452 -5.60 13.18 -30.58
C ARG A 452 -6.38 12.11 -29.82
N ALA A 453 -7.52 11.66 -30.35
CA ALA A 453 -8.31 10.60 -29.72
C ALA A 453 -7.53 9.28 -29.59
N LYS A 454 -6.73 8.92 -30.62
CA LYS A 454 -5.86 7.74 -30.58
C LYS A 454 -4.76 7.89 -29.52
N PHE A 455 -4.15 9.06 -29.42
CA PHE A 455 -3.15 9.36 -28.39
C PHE A 455 -3.75 9.33 -26.98
N ASP A 456 -4.89 9.98 -26.76
CA ASP A 456 -5.56 10.04 -25.46
C ASP A 456 -5.99 8.62 -25.01
N ALA A 457 -6.47 7.78 -25.93
CA ALA A 457 -6.78 6.38 -25.65
C ALA A 457 -5.54 5.56 -25.25
N ALA A 458 -4.41 5.78 -25.93
CA ALA A 458 -3.14 5.13 -25.59
C ALA A 458 -2.60 5.58 -24.23
N GLU A 459 -2.71 6.88 -23.90
CA GLU A 459 -2.32 7.43 -22.61
C GLU A 459 -3.20 6.90 -21.48
N THR A 460 -4.52 6.87 -21.64
CA THR A 460 -5.44 6.29 -20.64
C THR A 460 -5.10 4.83 -20.34
N LYS A 461 -4.79 4.04 -21.38
CA LYS A 461 -4.36 2.65 -21.20
C LYS A 461 -3.03 2.59 -20.43
N ARG A 462 -2.04 3.39 -20.82
CA ARG A 462 -0.73 3.44 -20.16
C ARG A 462 -0.84 3.83 -18.68
N THR A 463 -1.61 4.87 -18.36
CA THR A 463 -1.84 5.33 -16.97
C THR A 463 -2.57 4.29 -16.14
N ALA A 464 -3.44 3.46 -16.74
CA ALA A 464 -4.08 2.34 -16.06
C ALA A 464 -3.15 1.12 -15.89
N ASP A 465 -2.22 0.88 -16.82
CA ASP A 465 -1.28 -0.25 -16.77
C ASP A 465 -0.13 -0.02 -15.78
N HIS A 466 0.27 1.23 -15.52
CA HIS A 466 1.33 1.56 -14.55
C HIS A 466 1.05 1.08 -13.11
N PRO A 467 -0.09 1.42 -12.47
CA PRO A 467 -0.41 0.92 -11.12
C PRO A 467 -0.58 -0.61 -11.09
N ARG A 468 -1.05 -1.22 -12.19
CA ARG A 468 -1.12 -2.69 -12.32
C ARG A 468 0.28 -3.32 -12.32
N ALA A 469 1.24 -2.71 -13.02
CA ALA A 469 2.63 -3.16 -13.03
C ALA A 469 3.28 -3.01 -11.64
N GLN A 470 3.01 -1.92 -10.93
CA GLN A 470 3.45 -1.73 -9.54
C GLN A 470 2.85 -2.79 -8.61
N SER A 471 1.53 -2.99 -8.66
CA SER A 471 0.84 -4.03 -7.85
C SER A 471 1.37 -5.44 -8.14
N LYS A 472 1.65 -5.76 -9.42
CA LYS A 472 2.25 -7.03 -9.81
C LYS A 472 3.67 -7.21 -9.25
N LEU A 473 4.47 -6.15 -9.23
CA LEU A 473 5.82 -6.18 -8.65
C LEU A 473 5.74 -6.41 -7.13
N THR A 474 4.87 -5.68 -6.43
CA THR A 474 4.66 -5.83 -4.98
C THR A 474 4.16 -7.22 -4.61
N SER A 475 3.17 -7.76 -5.33
CA SER A 475 2.66 -9.10 -5.07
C SER A 475 3.70 -10.20 -5.35
N SER A 476 4.51 -10.04 -6.41
CA SER A 476 5.62 -10.97 -6.70
C SER A 476 6.65 -10.98 -5.56
N HIS A 477 7.00 -9.79 -5.04
CA HIS A 477 7.91 -9.65 -3.91
C HIS A 477 7.35 -10.29 -2.62
N GLN A 478 6.06 -10.09 -2.32
CA GLN A 478 5.41 -10.74 -1.18
C GLN A 478 5.43 -12.28 -1.29
N VAL A 479 5.15 -12.82 -2.48
CA VAL A 479 5.22 -14.27 -2.73
C VAL A 479 6.64 -14.79 -2.50
N GLU A 480 7.66 -14.06 -2.97
CA GLU A 480 9.06 -14.44 -2.77
C GLU A 480 9.45 -14.46 -1.28
N LEU A 481 9.08 -13.43 -0.51
CA LEU A 481 9.32 -13.38 0.94
C LEU A 481 8.65 -14.56 1.66
N GLN A 482 7.42 -14.91 1.29
CA GLN A 482 6.73 -16.09 1.85
C GLN A 482 7.47 -17.39 1.53
N GLN A 483 8.01 -17.54 0.31
CA GLN A 483 8.77 -18.73 -0.06
C GLN A 483 10.12 -18.82 0.67
N ILE A 484 10.78 -17.68 0.93
CA ILE A 484 11.98 -17.61 1.77
C ILE A 484 11.63 -18.08 3.19
N GLU A 485 10.54 -17.57 3.78
CA GLU A 485 10.16 -17.92 5.16
C GLU A 485 9.75 -19.39 5.28
N LYS A 486 8.97 -19.92 4.33
CA LYS A 486 8.59 -21.35 4.32
C LYS A 486 9.82 -22.26 4.27
N ARG A 487 10.82 -21.93 3.44
CA ARG A 487 12.08 -22.68 3.34
C ARG A 487 12.87 -22.62 4.65
N ARG A 488 12.96 -21.44 5.26
CA ARG A 488 13.61 -21.21 6.56
C ARG A 488 12.97 -22.06 7.66
N ILE A 489 11.66 -21.93 7.85
CA ILE A 489 10.91 -22.67 8.88
C ILE A 489 11.07 -24.18 8.71
N ARG A 490 10.90 -24.69 7.48
CA ARG A 490 11.04 -26.13 7.20
C ARG A 490 12.43 -26.63 7.56
N LYS A 491 13.49 -25.91 7.17
CA LYS A 491 14.87 -26.35 7.42
C LYS A 491 15.24 -26.24 8.90
N ARG A 492 14.82 -25.17 9.57
CA ARG A 492 14.99 -24.99 11.01
C ARG A 492 14.30 -26.10 11.80
N HIS A 493 13.05 -26.42 11.48
CA HIS A 493 12.32 -27.51 12.12
C HIS A 493 13.04 -28.87 11.96
N GLU A 494 13.59 -29.15 10.78
CA GLU A 494 14.39 -30.36 10.53
C GLU A 494 15.63 -30.42 11.44
N LEU A 495 16.34 -29.31 11.61
CA LEU A 495 17.54 -29.21 12.44
C LEU A 495 17.20 -29.26 13.94
N ASP A 496 16.16 -28.56 14.39
CA ASP A 496 15.69 -28.59 15.77
C ASP A 496 15.28 -30.00 16.19
N LYS A 497 14.61 -30.76 15.30
CA LYS A 497 14.29 -32.17 15.53
C LYS A 497 15.55 -33.03 15.70
N LYS A 498 16.60 -32.79 14.91
CA LYS A 498 17.88 -33.50 15.05
C LYS A 498 18.57 -33.15 16.38
N ILE A 499 18.56 -31.87 16.77
CA ILE A 499 19.14 -31.41 18.04
C ILE A 499 18.40 -32.04 19.23
N ALA A 500 17.07 -32.05 19.22
CA ALA A 500 16.27 -32.68 20.26
C ALA A 500 16.55 -34.20 20.37
N GLY A 501 16.74 -34.86 19.22
CA GLY A 501 17.06 -36.28 19.13
C GLY A 501 18.41 -36.69 19.72
N LEU A 502 19.37 -35.77 19.87
CA LEU A 502 20.70 -36.07 20.43
C LEU A 502 20.64 -36.62 21.86
N SER A 503 19.63 -36.23 22.65
CA SER A 503 19.42 -36.75 24.01
C SER A 503 19.13 -38.25 24.02
N ALA A 504 18.27 -38.70 23.10
CA ALA A 504 17.93 -40.10 22.92
C ALA A 504 19.12 -40.90 22.36
N GLU A 505 19.87 -40.31 21.42
CA GLU A 505 21.10 -40.89 20.87
C GLU A 505 22.16 -41.08 21.95
N ARG A 506 22.38 -40.07 22.80
CA ARG A 506 23.25 -40.15 23.98
C ARG A 506 22.82 -41.29 24.90
N GLY A 507 21.53 -41.37 25.24
CA GLY A 507 21.00 -42.44 26.08
C GLY A 507 21.24 -43.84 25.48
N LYS A 508 21.07 -43.99 24.17
CA LYS A 508 21.34 -45.25 23.45
C LYS A 508 22.83 -45.60 23.47
N ALA A 509 23.70 -44.62 23.22
CA ALA A 509 25.15 -44.81 23.25
C ALA A 509 25.65 -45.25 24.63
N LEU A 510 25.15 -44.61 25.70
CA LEU A 510 25.49 -44.99 27.08
C LEU A 510 25.05 -46.42 27.42
N ARG A 511 23.82 -46.83 27.03
CA ARG A 511 23.33 -48.20 27.24
C ARG A 511 24.15 -49.23 26.45
N SER A 512 24.46 -48.93 25.19
CA SER A 512 25.27 -49.81 24.35
C SER A 512 26.67 -49.99 24.93
N ALA A 513 27.33 -48.91 25.35
CA ALA A 513 28.65 -48.97 25.95
C ALA A 513 28.64 -49.74 27.29
N LEU A 514 27.62 -49.54 28.14
CA LEU A 514 27.48 -50.29 29.38
C LEU A 514 27.30 -51.79 29.11
N ALA A 515 26.46 -52.16 28.15
CA ALA A 515 26.26 -53.55 27.76
C ALA A 515 27.55 -54.20 27.22
N THR A 516 28.32 -53.48 26.40
CA THR A 516 29.64 -53.93 25.93
C THR A 516 30.60 -54.16 27.10
N ARG A 517 30.64 -53.25 28.07
CA ARG A 517 31.48 -53.35 29.27
C ARG A 517 31.08 -54.53 30.16
N GLN A 518 29.79 -54.70 30.42
CA GLN A 518 29.22 -55.82 31.19
C GLN A 518 29.56 -57.17 30.53
N SER A 519 29.36 -57.27 29.22
CA SER A 519 29.69 -58.47 28.45
C SER A 519 31.19 -58.80 28.49
N ALA A 520 32.06 -57.79 28.42
CA ALA A 520 33.50 -57.97 28.54
C ALA A 520 33.91 -58.45 29.94
N TYR A 521 33.30 -57.90 31.00
CA TYR A 521 33.54 -58.31 32.38
C TYR A 521 33.13 -59.76 32.64
N VAL A 522 31.93 -60.15 32.23
CA VAL A 522 31.45 -61.53 32.38
C VAL A 522 32.37 -62.49 31.63
N ARG A 523 32.76 -62.17 30.39
CA ARG A 523 33.69 -62.98 29.60
C ARG A 523 35.04 -63.16 30.28
N ASP A 524 35.65 -62.09 30.78
CA ASP A 524 36.93 -62.15 31.51
C ASP A 524 36.83 -63.00 32.79
N ARG A 525 35.75 -62.83 33.57
CA ARG A 525 35.53 -63.63 34.79
C ARG A 525 35.38 -65.11 34.48
N LEU A 526 34.61 -65.47 33.45
CA LEU A 526 34.45 -66.86 33.01
C LEU A 526 35.74 -67.46 32.45
N GLY A 527 36.55 -66.67 31.73
CA GLY A 527 37.84 -67.11 31.19
C GLY A 527 38.88 -67.44 32.27
N ARG A 528 38.74 -66.90 33.48
CA ARG A 528 39.60 -67.24 34.62
C ARG A 528 39.19 -68.53 35.34
N GLN A 529 37.99 -69.05 35.09
CA GLN A 529 37.45 -70.26 35.73
C GLN A 529 37.84 -71.51 34.93
N LEU A 530 39.00 -72.07 35.24
CA LEU A 530 39.51 -73.29 34.64
C LEU A 530 38.78 -74.53 35.17
N ILE A 531 38.24 -75.35 34.28
CA ILE A 531 37.54 -76.60 34.63
C ILE A 531 38.46 -77.55 35.41
N ALA A 532 39.75 -77.59 35.04
CA ALA A 532 40.73 -78.46 35.70
C ALA A 532 41.02 -78.08 37.16
N ARG A 533 40.79 -76.82 37.56
CA ARG A 533 41.07 -76.35 38.94
C ARG A 533 39.91 -76.58 39.89
N ASN A 534 38.67 -76.44 39.40
CA ASN A 534 37.46 -76.65 40.19
C ASN A 534 36.39 -77.33 39.32
N PRO A 535 36.54 -78.64 39.05
CA PRO A 535 35.66 -79.34 38.12
C PRO A 535 34.28 -79.56 38.76
N PRO A 536 33.19 -79.50 37.95
CA PRO A 536 31.87 -79.82 38.46
C PRO A 536 31.72 -81.31 38.75
N TYR A 537 30.71 -81.64 39.56
CA TYR A 537 30.43 -83.01 39.99
C TYR A 537 30.35 -83.97 38.78
N GLY A 538 31.07 -85.09 38.85
CA GLY A 538 31.15 -86.09 37.77
C GLY A 538 32.23 -85.82 36.70
N ILE A 539 32.99 -84.73 36.79
CA ILE A 539 34.13 -84.44 35.92
C ILE A 539 35.45 -84.63 36.68
N GLY A 540 36.12 -85.76 36.45
CA GLY A 540 37.45 -86.01 37.01
C GLY A 540 38.60 -85.40 36.19
N PRO A 541 39.85 -85.41 36.71
CA PRO A 541 41.01 -84.78 36.05
C PRO A 541 41.27 -85.27 34.62
N LYS A 542 41.10 -86.58 34.36
CA LYS A 542 41.23 -87.18 33.01
C LYS A 542 40.19 -86.63 32.03
N LEU A 543 38.96 -86.36 32.50
CA LEU A 543 37.89 -85.85 31.67
C LEU A 543 38.03 -84.34 31.43
N ALA A 544 38.48 -83.59 32.43
CA ALA A 544 38.86 -82.19 32.28
C ALA A 544 39.99 -81.99 31.25
N ALA A 545 40.99 -82.88 31.22
CA ALA A 545 42.06 -82.85 30.21
C ALA A 545 41.54 -83.10 28.78
N ARG A 546 40.56 -84.00 28.61
CA ARG A 546 39.91 -84.24 27.30
C ARG A 546 39.07 -83.05 26.85
N LEU A 547 38.30 -82.44 27.76
CA LEU A 547 37.58 -81.19 27.50
C LEU A 547 38.55 -80.09 27.04
N ALA A 548 39.68 -79.95 27.74
CA ALA A 548 40.72 -78.97 27.39
C ALA A 548 41.37 -79.23 26.01
N ALA A 549 41.56 -80.50 25.63
CA ALA A 549 42.05 -80.90 24.31
C ALA A 549 41.02 -80.64 23.20
N ALA A 550 39.73 -80.75 23.51
CA ALA A 550 38.63 -80.40 22.62
C ALA A 550 38.33 -78.88 22.54
N GLY A 551 39.11 -78.06 23.25
CA GLY A 551 38.99 -76.60 23.22
C GLY A 551 38.10 -75.99 24.31
N VAL A 552 37.64 -76.79 25.28
CA VAL A 552 36.85 -76.33 26.43
C VAL A 552 37.71 -76.37 27.69
N ARG A 553 38.42 -75.26 27.95
CA ARG A 553 39.35 -75.15 29.09
C ARG A 553 38.71 -74.40 30.26
N THR A 554 37.84 -73.45 29.95
CA THR A 554 37.24 -72.50 30.87
C THR A 554 35.73 -72.43 30.70
N ALA A 555 35.04 -71.81 31.65
CA ALA A 555 33.62 -71.52 31.55
C ALA A 555 33.25 -70.57 30.38
N ALA A 556 34.23 -69.86 29.79
CA ALA A 556 34.02 -68.96 28.65
C ALA A 556 34.04 -69.67 27.29
N ASP A 557 34.60 -70.87 27.21
CA ASP A 557 34.87 -71.55 25.93
C ASP A 557 33.64 -72.23 25.32
N PHE A 558 32.57 -72.39 26.09
CA PHE A 558 31.32 -72.99 25.67
C PHE A 558 30.13 -72.18 26.19
N THR A 559 28.96 -72.36 25.60
CA THR A 559 27.73 -71.61 25.93
C THR A 559 26.59 -72.49 26.43
N GLY A 560 26.63 -73.79 26.15
CA GLY A 560 25.66 -74.78 26.59
C GLY A 560 25.89 -76.12 25.91
N TYR A 561 24.85 -76.96 25.86
CA TYR A 561 24.89 -78.27 25.20
C TYR A 561 23.60 -78.54 24.42
N ARG A 562 23.64 -79.55 23.53
CA ARG A 562 22.47 -80.12 22.87
C ARG A 562 22.44 -81.62 23.08
N THR A 563 21.25 -82.17 23.27
CA THR A 563 21.05 -83.62 23.36
C THR A 563 21.10 -84.23 21.95
N VAL A 564 21.75 -85.39 21.84
CA VAL A 564 21.84 -86.16 20.61
C VAL A 564 21.40 -87.59 20.91
N HIS A 565 20.39 -88.08 20.21
CA HIS A 565 19.85 -89.41 20.44
C HIS A 565 20.68 -90.47 19.70
N ASN A 566 21.16 -91.48 20.42
CA ASN A 566 21.89 -92.60 19.83
C ASN A 566 20.94 -93.80 19.68
N ALA A 567 20.48 -94.00 18.45
CA ALA A 567 19.53 -95.06 18.09
C ALA A 567 20.06 -96.50 18.35
N HIS A 568 21.38 -96.68 18.43
CA HIS A 568 22.00 -98.01 18.54
C HIS A 568 22.05 -98.57 19.96
N TYR A 569 22.04 -97.69 20.97
CA TYR A 569 22.13 -98.06 22.39
C TYR A 569 20.96 -97.51 23.22
N ASN A 570 19.92 -96.99 22.55
CA ASN A 570 18.77 -96.30 23.17
C ASN A 570 19.19 -95.32 24.28
N SER A 571 20.21 -94.52 24.02
CA SER A 571 20.80 -93.60 25.00
C SER A 571 20.88 -92.18 24.45
N VAL A 572 20.85 -91.19 25.34
CA VAL A 572 20.96 -89.77 25.01
C VAL A 572 22.38 -89.29 25.29
N GLY A 573 23.10 -88.93 24.22
CA GLY A 573 24.39 -88.26 24.25
C GLY A 573 24.25 -86.75 24.32
N ALA A 574 25.38 -86.04 24.44
CA ALA A 574 25.39 -84.58 24.50
C ALA A 574 26.56 -83.97 23.72
N GLU A 575 26.26 -83.04 22.82
CA GLU A 575 27.24 -82.20 22.14
C GLU A 575 27.35 -80.85 22.88
N LEU A 576 28.58 -80.43 23.20
CA LEU A 576 28.82 -79.10 23.76
C LEU A 576 28.87 -78.05 22.64
N VAL A 577 28.28 -76.89 22.89
CA VAL A 577 28.29 -75.74 21.97
C VAL A 577 29.40 -74.79 22.40
N LEU A 578 30.44 -74.64 21.59
CA LEU A 578 31.53 -73.71 21.82
C LEU A 578 31.07 -72.25 21.73
N SER A 579 31.87 -71.32 22.24
CA SER A 579 31.60 -69.88 22.22
C SER A 579 31.51 -69.28 20.81
N ASN A 580 32.11 -69.93 19.81
CA ASN A 580 31.99 -69.60 18.39
C ASN A 580 30.80 -70.30 17.69
N GLY A 581 29.97 -71.03 18.43
CA GLY A 581 28.80 -71.75 17.92
C GLY A 581 29.08 -73.15 17.34
N ARG A 582 30.35 -73.56 17.24
CA ARG A 582 30.72 -74.91 16.78
C ARG A 582 30.32 -75.95 17.83
N ARG A 583 29.76 -77.07 17.39
CA ARG A 583 29.40 -78.19 18.26
C ARG A 583 30.52 -79.22 18.31
N ILE A 584 30.76 -79.78 19.48
CA ILE A 584 31.76 -80.82 19.67
C ILE A 584 31.17 -81.94 20.50
N ASP A 585 31.43 -83.18 20.11
CA ASP A 585 31.20 -84.36 20.94
C ASP A 585 32.48 -84.68 21.71
N VAL A 586 32.36 -84.93 23.01
CA VAL A 586 33.51 -85.21 23.88
C VAL A 586 33.30 -86.55 24.56
N GLN A 587 34.12 -87.53 24.18
CA GLN A 587 34.02 -88.89 24.68
C GLN A 587 34.04 -88.95 26.22
N GLY A 588 32.95 -89.46 26.79
CA GLY A 588 32.75 -89.58 28.23
C GLY A 588 31.92 -88.46 28.87
N ILE A 589 31.44 -87.49 28.08
CA ILE A 589 30.43 -86.48 28.46
C ILE A 589 29.08 -86.91 27.88
N GLY A 590 28.33 -87.72 28.64
CA GLY A 590 26.92 -88.00 28.34
C GLY A 590 26.00 -86.89 28.86
N GLU A 591 24.69 -87.03 28.63
CA GLU A 591 23.67 -86.05 29.02
C GLU A 591 23.80 -85.58 30.48
N ALA A 592 23.90 -86.49 31.45
CA ALA A 592 24.00 -86.14 32.87
C ALA A 592 25.24 -85.26 33.19
N LYS A 593 26.37 -85.49 32.52
CA LYS A 593 27.59 -84.70 32.72
C LYS A 593 27.55 -83.37 31.98
N ALA A 594 26.90 -83.32 30.82
CA ALA A 594 26.64 -82.07 30.11
C ALA A 594 25.68 -81.17 30.90
N ILE A 595 24.65 -81.73 31.53
CA ILE A 595 23.78 -81.02 32.48
C ILE A 595 24.59 -80.45 33.64
N ALA A 596 25.45 -81.26 34.26
CA ALA A 596 26.28 -80.80 35.38
C ALA A 596 27.26 -79.68 34.97
N LEU A 597 27.85 -79.79 33.77
CA LEU A 597 28.77 -78.80 33.22
C LEU A 597 28.05 -77.49 32.86
N ASP A 598 26.85 -77.57 32.29
CA ASP A 598 26.02 -76.40 31.98
C ASP A 598 25.50 -75.73 33.26
N ALA A 599 25.05 -76.50 34.25
CA ALA A 599 24.61 -75.99 35.55
C ALA A 599 25.74 -75.24 36.29
N TRP A 600 26.95 -75.82 36.30
CA TRP A 600 28.14 -75.16 36.84
C TRP A 600 28.46 -73.85 36.12
N ARG A 601 28.43 -73.85 34.79
CA ARG A 601 28.63 -72.63 34.02
C ARG A 601 27.57 -71.58 34.31
N ARG A 602 26.29 -71.96 34.37
CA ARG A 602 25.17 -71.05 34.70
C ARG A 602 25.35 -70.40 36.07
N GLN A 603 25.82 -71.15 37.07
CA GLN A 603 26.16 -70.58 38.38
C GLN A 603 27.28 -69.54 38.30
N LEU A 604 28.34 -69.83 37.53
CA LEU A 604 29.44 -68.88 37.33
C LEU A 604 29.02 -67.64 36.54
N VAL A 605 28.14 -67.79 35.54
CA VAL A 605 27.52 -66.68 34.80
C VAL A 605 26.70 -65.83 35.75
N ALA A 606 25.80 -66.42 36.54
CA ALA A 606 24.97 -65.70 37.50
C ALA A 606 25.81 -64.96 38.54
N ALA A 607 26.89 -65.57 39.04
CA ALA A 607 27.82 -64.92 39.97
C ALA A 607 28.61 -63.78 39.30
N ALA A 608 28.99 -63.93 38.02
CA ALA A 608 29.67 -62.88 37.28
C ALA A 608 28.73 -61.71 36.94
N GLU A 609 27.48 -61.98 36.57
CA GLU A 609 26.44 -60.98 36.31
C GLU A 609 26.06 -60.22 37.60
N ALA A 610 26.01 -60.89 38.75
CA ALA A 610 25.77 -60.25 40.03
C ALA A 610 26.90 -59.27 40.43
N GLY A 611 28.13 -59.54 40.00
CA GLY A 611 29.31 -58.71 40.28
C GLY A 611 29.70 -57.75 39.17
N GLN A 612 28.88 -57.58 38.12
CA GLN A 612 29.25 -56.78 36.96
C GLN A 612 29.11 -55.26 37.22
N PRO A 613 29.89 -54.42 36.52
CA PRO A 613 29.76 -52.97 36.62
C PRO A 613 28.33 -52.49 36.28
N THR A 614 27.77 -51.64 37.14
CA THR A 614 26.46 -50.99 36.93
C THR A 614 26.58 -49.62 36.26
N ALA A 615 27.79 -49.08 36.16
CA ALA A 615 28.08 -47.80 35.54
C ALA A 615 29.34 -47.85 34.67
N LEU A 616 29.39 -46.95 33.69
CA LEU A 616 30.58 -46.65 32.90
C LEU A 616 31.60 -45.86 33.74
N THR A 617 32.87 -45.92 33.35
CA THR A 617 33.90 -45.05 33.91
C THR A 617 33.67 -43.60 33.51
N ALA A 618 34.26 -42.66 34.27
CA ALA A 618 34.19 -41.23 33.98
C ALA A 618 34.72 -40.92 32.56
N GLN A 619 35.82 -41.56 32.15
CA GLN A 619 36.45 -41.36 30.85
C GLN A 619 35.57 -41.85 29.68
N GLU A 620 34.96 -43.05 29.80
CA GLU A 620 34.05 -43.59 28.78
C GLU A 620 32.80 -42.69 28.61
N ARG A 621 32.22 -42.24 29.72
CA ARG A 621 31.09 -41.31 29.70
C ARG A 621 31.48 -39.96 29.08
N GLN A 622 32.63 -39.41 29.46
CA GLN A 622 33.13 -38.14 28.94
C GLN A 622 33.38 -38.19 27.43
N SER A 623 33.93 -39.28 26.91
CA SER A 623 34.14 -39.45 25.46
C SER A 623 32.82 -39.44 24.68
N ILE A 624 31.78 -40.12 25.20
CA ILE A 624 30.44 -40.12 24.60
C ILE A 624 29.84 -38.72 24.65
N ASP A 625 29.92 -38.05 25.80
CA ASP A 625 29.37 -36.71 26.00
C ASP A 625 30.05 -35.67 25.09
N GLN A 626 31.38 -35.74 24.93
CA GLN A 626 32.14 -34.90 23.98
C GLN A 626 31.68 -35.11 22.53
N GLY A 627 31.47 -36.37 22.11
CA GLY A 627 30.97 -36.67 20.77
C GLY A 627 29.59 -36.05 20.49
N ILE A 628 28.69 -36.10 21.47
CA ILE A 628 27.36 -35.50 21.39
C ILE A 628 27.45 -33.97 21.33
N GLU A 629 28.30 -33.35 22.16
CA GLU A 629 28.48 -31.89 22.17
C GLU A 629 29.08 -31.37 20.86
N VAL A 630 30.06 -32.06 20.27
CA VAL A 630 30.58 -31.71 18.94
C VAL A 630 29.49 -31.76 17.87
N ARG A 631 28.63 -32.79 17.90
CA ARG A 631 27.51 -32.92 16.96
C ARG A 631 26.48 -31.81 17.16
N ARG A 632 26.18 -31.47 18.43
CA ARG A 632 25.29 -30.37 18.80
C ARG A 632 25.81 -29.04 18.27
N ALA A 633 27.08 -28.71 18.53
CA ALA A 633 27.73 -27.50 18.06
C ALA A 633 27.67 -27.38 16.53
N ARG A 634 27.90 -28.48 15.80
CA ARG A 634 27.78 -28.53 14.33
C ARG A 634 26.34 -28.21 13.86
N LEU A 635 25.33 -28.85 14.44
CA LEU A 635 23.93 -28.60 14.07
C LEU A 635 23.48 -27.18 14.42
N THR A 636 23.93 -26.63 15.55
CA THR A 636 23.66 -25.24 15.92
C THR A 636 24.35 -24.24 14.98
N ALA A 637 25.56 -24.53 14.51
CA ALA A 637 26.23 -23.72 13.49
C ALA A 637 25.48 -23.77 12.15
N GLU A 638 24.99 -24.95 11.74
CA GLU A 638 24.17 -25.10 10.55
C GLU A 638 22.85 -24.30 10.67
N LEU A 639 22.21 -24.33 11.84
CA LEU A 639 21.01 -23.53 12.11
C LEU A 639 21.27 -22.02 11.93
N ARG A 640 22.37 -21.49 12.49
CA ARG A 640 22.76 -20.09 12.29
C ARG A 640 22.99 -19.76 10.82
N SER A 641 23.59 -20.68 10.06
CA SER A 641 23.82 -20.48 8.62
C SER A 641 22.52 -20.42 7.82
N VAL A 642 21.49 -21.18 8.22
CA VAL A 642 20.15 -21.14 7.60
C VAL A 642 19.48 -19.79 7.84
N ASP A 643 19.54 -19.27 9.07
CA ASP A 643 19.00 -17.95 9.40
C ASP A 643 19.73 -16.84 8.64
N ALA A 644 21.06 -16.86 8.60
CA ALA A 644 21.86 -15.89 7.84
C ALA A 644 21.59 -15.94 6.32
N ALA A 645 21.45 -17.14 5.75
CA ALA A 645 21.13 -17.30 4.33
C ALA A 645 19.72 -16.79 3.99
N ALA A 646 18.75 -16.96 4.90
CA ALA A 646 17.40 -16.42 4.73
C ALA A 646 17.42 -14.88 4.76
N GLU A 647 18.18 -14.27 5.67
CA GLU A 647 18.33 -12.82 5.76
C GLU A 647 19.03 -12.21 4.53
N ALA A 648 20.09 -12.86 4.05
CA ALA A 648 20.75 -12.46 2.80
C ALA A 648 19.79 -12.54 1.60
N SER A 649 18.95 -13.57 1.54
CA SER A 649 17.95 -13.72 0.47
C SER A 649 16.85 -12.64 0.55
N ARG A 650 16.40 -12.27 1.76
CA ARG A 650 15.44 -11.17 1.96
C ARG A 650 16.04 -9.84 1.52
N THR A 651 17.28 -9.57 1.89
CA THR A 651 18.00 -8.35 1.49
C THR A 651 18.12 -8.25 -0.03
N LYS A 652 18.42 -9.37 -0.69
CA LYS A 652 18.45 -9.43 -2.16
C LYS A 652 17.08 -9.16 -2.78
N ALA A 653 16.02 -9.81 -2.29
CA ALA A 653 14.65 -9.62 -2.78
C ALA A 653 14.16 -8.17 -2.57
N GLN A 654 14.54 -7.54 -1.47
CA GLN A 654 14.26 -6.13 -1.20
C GLN A 654 14.94 -5.21 -2.23
N LYS A 655 16.23 -5.45 -2.50
CA LYS A 655 16.97 -4.67 -3.51
C LYS A 655 16.37 -4.82 -4.90
N GLU A 656 16.00 -6.04 -5.30
CA GLU A 656 15.35 -6.29 -6.59
C GLU A 656 13.98 -5.58 -6.71
N MET A 657 13.24 -5.47 -5.60
CA MET A 657 12.00 -4.71 -5.54
C MET A 657 12.24 -3.20 -5.70
N GLU A 658 13.21 -2.64 -4.97
CA GLU A 658 13.59 -1.22 -5.07
C GLU A 658 14.09 -0.87 -6.48
N ASP A 659 14.94 -1.70 -7.07
CA ASP A 659 15.44 -1.53 -8.44
C ASP A 659 14.28 -1.61 -9.46
N GLY A 660 13.32 -2.51 -9.23
CA GLY A 660 12.11 -2.66 -10.04
C GLY A 660 11.20 -1.43 -9.96
N GLN A 661 10.96 -0.91 -8.75
CA GLN A 661 10.17 0.30 -8.54
C GLN A 661 10.84 1.51 -9.19
N ALA A 662 12.15 1.70 -8.96
CA ALA A 662 12.91 2.79 -9.56
C ALA A 662 12.89 2.73 -11.09
N ARG A 663 12.96 1.54 -11.69
CA ARG A 663 12.80 1.36 -13.15
C ARG A 663 11.41 1.78 -13.62
N LEU A 664 10.35 1.29 -13.00
CA LEU A 664 8.96 1.62 -13.37
C LEU A 664 8.68 3.12 -13.24
N THR A 665 9.15 3.76 -12.16
CA THR A 665 9.00 5.21 -11.96
C THR A 665 9.72 5.99 -13.05
N ARG A 666 10.99 5.65 -13.34
CA ARG A 666 11.74 6.30 -14.42
C ARG A 666 11.06 6.17 -15.79
N GLU A 667 10.59 4.97 -16.13
CA GLU A 667 9.85 4.73 -17.37
C GLU A 667 8.56 5.55 -17.45
N ASN A 668 7.83 5.68 -16.35
CA ASN A 668 6.61 6.48 -16.26
C ASN A 668 6.90 7.98 -16.43
N THR A 669 7.91 8.52 -15.74
CA THR A 669 8.32 9.93 -15.88
C THR A 669 8.72 10.27 -17.31
N LEU A 670 9.53 9.42 -17.95
CA LEU A 670 9.92 9.59 -19.35
C LEU A 670 8.73 9.52 -20.31
N ALA A 671 7.75 8.66 -20.01
CA ALA A 671 6.51 8.60 -20.78
C ALA A 671 5.66 9.87 -20.61
N ASP A 672 5.51 10.38 -19.38
CA ASP A 672 4.79 11.62 -19.10
C ASP A 672 5.43 12.83 -19.81
N ASP A 673 6.77 12.90 -19.86
CA ASP A 673 7.49 13.93 -20.61
C ASP A 673 7.23 13.86 -22.12
N ARG A 674 7.17 12.65 -22.69
CA ARG A 674 6.80 12.45 -24.10
C ARG A 674 5.35 12.87 -24.33
N ALA A 675 4.45 12.48 -23.44
CA ALA A 675 3.04 12.84 -23.52
C ALA A 675 2.82 14.36 -23.46
N ARG A 676 3.52 15.06 -22.56
CA ARG A 676 3.51 16.53 -22.47
C ARG A 676 3.94 17.19 -23.78
N ARG A 677 5.08 16.75 -24.34
CA ARG A 677 5.58 17.27 -25.63
C ARG A 677 4.59 17.06 -26.77
N GLN A 678 3.97 15.88 -26.83
CA GLN A 678 3.01 15.56 -27.88
C GLN A 678 1.69 16.35 -27.74
N ARG A 679 1.22 16.59 -26.51
CA ARG A 679 0.07 17.49 -26.26
C ARG A 679 0.36 18.93 -26.68
N GLN A 680 1.57 19.44 -26.41
CA GLN A 680 1.98 20.76 -26.88
C GLN A 680 2.00 20.84 -28.41
N GLU A 681 2.47 19.78 -29.09
CA GLU A 681 2.44 19.71 -30.54
C GLU A 681 1.02 19.72 -31.10
N PHE A 682 0.09 18.96 -30.52
CA PHE A 682 -1.32 19.01 -30.91
C PHE A 682 -1.94 20.39 -30.71
N SER A 683 -1.62 21.07 -29.60
CA SER A 683 -2.08 22.45 -29.36
C SER A 683 -1.55 23.43 -30.42
N ARG A 684 -0.26 23.33 -30.79
CA ARG A 684 0.33 24.16 -31.86
C ARG A 684 -0.34 23.91 -33.21
N ARG A 685 -0.59 22.63 -33.55
CA ARG A 685 -1.30 22.25 -34.78
C ARG A 685 -2.74 22.77 -34.77
N ALA A 686 -3.45 22.70 -33.64
CA ALA A 686 -4.81 23.22 -33.51
C ALA A 686 -4.89 24.73 -33.77
N VAL A 687 -3.98 25.51 -33.18
CA VAL A 687 -3.89 26.97 -33.42
C VAL A 687 -3.60 27.28 -34.89
N THR A 688 -2.68 26.53 -35.51
CA THR A 688 -2.35 26.69 -36.93
C THR A 688 -3.56 26.39 -37.83
N LEU A 689 -4.31 25.32 -37.53
CA LEU A 689 -5.53 24.99 -38.25
C LEU A 689 -6.63 26.04 -38.08
N GLN A 690 -6.76 26.63 -36.88
CA GLN A 690 -7.71 27.73 -36.64
C GLN A 690 -7.36 28.98 -37.44
N GLN A 691 -6.07 29.30 -37.56
CA GLN A 691 -5.60 30.40 -38.41
C GLN A 691 -5.87 30.11 -39.89
N ASN A 692 -5.58 28.88 -40.34
CA ASN A 692 -5.83 28.46 -41.72
C ASN A 692 -7.33 28.44 -42.05
N SER A 693 -8.19 28.00 -41.14
CA SER A 693 -9.65 28.00 -41.35
C SER A 693 -10.21 29.43 -41.40
N ALA A 694 -9.74 30.33 -40.54
CA ALA A 694 -10.09 31.75 -40.60
C ALA A 694 -9.63 32.39 -41.92
N ARG A 695 -8.42 32.05 -42.39
CA ARG A 695 -7.91 32.51 -43.70
C ARG A 695 -8.72 31.95 -44.86
N HIS A 696 -9.05 30.66 -44.83
CA HIS A 696 -9.90 30.01 -45.83
C HIS A 696 -11.29 30.67 -45.90
N ALA A 697 -11.91 30.97 -44.75
CA ALA A 697 -13.21 31.66 -44.68
C ALA A 697 -13.14 33.10 -45.21
N ALA A 698 -12.05 33.83 -44.92
CA ALA A 698 -11.84 35.18 -45.45
C ALA A 698 -11.65 35.16 -46.97
N LEU A 699 -10.85 34.22 -47.49
CA LEU A 699 -10.62 34.05 -48.93
C LEU A 699 -11.88 33.59 -49.67
N SER A 700 -12.68 32.68 -49.10
CA SER A 700 -13.93 32.25 -49.70
C SER A 700 -14.94 33.40 -49.77
N SER A 701 -15.06 34.21 -48.71
CA SER A 701 -15.89 35.41 -48.71
C SER A 701 -15.42 36.45 -49.75
N ALA A 702 -14.10 36.64 -49.90
CA ALA A 702 -13.51 37.48 -50.93
C ALA A 702 -13.79 36.96 -52.35
N ALA A 703 -13.78 35.64 -52.55
CA ALA A 703 -14.11 35.02 -53.83
C ALA A 703 -15.60 35.20 -54.18
N GLU A 704 -16.51 35.01 -53.21
CA GLU A 704 -17.95 35.22 -53.39
C GLU A 704 -18.29 36.68 -53.72
N THR A 705 -17.65 37.64 -53.04
CA THR A 705 -17.83 39.07 -53.32
C THR A 705 -17.29 39.45 -54.70
N ALA A 706 -16.11 38.96 -55.09
CA ALA A 706 -15.58 39.12 -56.44
C ALA A 706 -16.48 38.48 -57.51
N GLU A 707 -17.11 37.34 -57.21
CA GLU A 707 -18.07 36.71 -58.11
C GLU A 707 -19.38 37.52 -58.20
N ALA A 708 -19.84 38.11 -57.11
CA ALA A 708 -20.97 39.03 -57.12
C ALA A 708 -20.66 40.26 -57.99
N HIS A 709 -19.44 40.82 -57.91
CA HIS A 709 -18.99 41.91 -58.80
C HIS A 709 -18.95 41.44 -60.26
N ARG A 710 -18.47 40.22 -60.55
CA ARG A 710 -18.52 39.61 -61.89
C ARG A 710 -19.94 39.55 -62.43
N ARG A 711 -20.92 39.16 -61.61
CA ARG A 711 -22.36 39.09 -61.97
C ARG A 711 -22.94 40.49 -62.21
N ARG A 712 -22.48 41.52 -61.48
CA ARG A 712 -22.84 42.92 -61.70
C ARG A 712 -22.32 43.49 -63.02
N LEU A 713 -21.28 42.90 -63.63
CA LEU A 713 -20.81 43.22 -64.99
C LEU A 713 -21.55 42.38 -66.08
N SER A 714 -22.87 42.30 -65.97
CA SER A 714 -23.72 41.54 -66.90
C SER A 714 -23.83 42.20 -68.28
N LEU A 715 -24.30 41.44 -69.28
CA LEU A 715 -24.55 41.96 -70.63
C LEU A 715 -25.60 43.08 -70.63
N VAL A 716 -26.65 42.92 -69.81
CA VAL A 716 -27.73 43.91 -69.67
C VAL A 716 -27.19 45.23 -69.11
N ARG A 717 -26.35 45.17 -68.08
CA ARG A 717 -25.75 46.37 -67.48
C ARG A 717 -24.70 47.01 -68.38
N TYR A 718 -23.98 46.21 -69.18
CA TYR A 718 -23.08 46.72 -70.19
C TYR A 718 -23.83 47.51 -71.26
N LEU A 719 -24.89 46.94 -71.83
CA LEU A 719 -25.74 47.62 -72.81
C LEU A 719 -26.35 48.89 -72.22
N ARG A 720 -26.83 48.87 -70.97
CA ARG A 720 -27.30 50.08 -70.28
C ARG A 720 -26.20 51.13 -70.20
N PHE A 721 -25.00 50.76 -69.73
CA PHE A 721 -23.84 51.64 -69.62
C PHE A 721 -23.45 52.30 -70.95
N LEU A 722 -23.54 51.56 -72.07
CA LEU A 722 -23.26 52.10 -73.42
C LEU A 722 -24.13 53.32 -73.75
N TYR A 723 -25.37 53.37 -73.27
CA TYR A 723 -26.30 54.46 -73.56
C TYR A 723 -26.41 55.48 -72.41
N THR A 724 -26.43 55.04 -71.15
CA THR A 724 -26.64 55.92 -69.97
C THR A 724 -25.35 56.46 -69.36
N GLY A 725 -24.23 55.76 -69.52
CA GLY A 725 -22.94 56.14 -68.95
C GLY A 725 -22.86 55.84 -67.45
N ARG A 726 -23.87 55.14 -66.94
CA ARG A 726 -24.06 54.73 -65.54
C ARG A 726 -24.42 53.27 -65.46
#